data_AF-A0A1X7I1U4-F1
#
_entry.id   AF-A0A1X7I1U4-F1
#
_cell.length_a   1.000
_cell.length_b   1.000
_cell.length_c   1.000
_cell.angle_alpha   90.00
_cell.angle_beta   90.00
_cell.angle_gamma   90.00
#
_symmetry.space_group_name_H-M   'P 1'
#
loop_
_entity.id
_entity.type
_entity.pdbx_description
1 polymer ?
#
loop_
_entity_poly.entity_id
_entity_poly.type
_entity_poly.pdbx_seq_one_letter_code
_entity_poly.pdbx_strand_id
1 'polypeptide(L)'
;MRSELKKTFLSFAIVMSVLLSSHCVFGDANLPSVFKPIPQEYATYVPPNVLLLIDTSGSMLFNLRGGYTHGDGGGPYRGQFYYGYDTDNRNNDPDDGSLSYYPPATYLTQAQIDDLGPYRLRYMGRAPDGRYLHPNDSRMYILKKVLWTVFTDPSMVEGLKIGLSTYHQERRYDIPGPVTYEFWDYSNRWRSRQGLSWQPTGERRGKMRLDFGLIPHFYYDSSLFSGGVPVDKIGSNQWYDLLSLIDGVENSDNDEVRGVGATPLGNSIHSGGNPPQDCAYSFIQPAIEYPCQDNWLIVLTDGEDSYSSTQPVTAVRNLYEANKKDPHWPKPLGQEAKPVRTFVIGIIDPPSTTLNNMAFQGRAWEVNSDIKRNEAYYATDTDSLLEAFRLIFRTIQSNKKSSSAPPKVLSGNEDSNIVYATSFVPRVDGAWPGYLYKKELTSKDGYETLWDGTDRIKPWDKRPIYHAPWYDVSEGFLWNSNLRPFPSTGGGAGPVAYHAGVEDRYRDNFTRWIRGGRWDQSSNRVHVMIDSYRGSLFVMGPPPGSRPDSDFNAFAYENRQRGTVLFNQGNGGILQIISDDSGDEIMAFIPPNVLHRSRMAGLVDNLVERNEGSSRYLLSGPMVVEDVKINPPYDPGDKYKTVLIGTLGYGGTGLYALDVTDPTKPYFLWARDSTVYSEDGVGFHPDKNDLLWRYSNAGSTLSSGEDVSKSIPDLRRVLGRPFIGWVKDSSETRWITLFGAGAGSSQIWSDGSISLSNRGDEGGRAIYALDVANGERFHDPIVHDDLGQVIGEIAVAKGASRAEYLKIDKGYVGDTRGQIWRLRWDESVLGNWTLSKLADLSGPKGVPPFVHGLDLSKKLGQMWIFGATGDPFDIVPRNSRTISADCIVGFKEPESETLQLKDLKALSGKEDQLNPEDDHEGWLLSLEEGEFSTTPPVVAGGKVFVATYIDSGGNPCEPGNARLYVLGAFDGKPFFDDGASGKKRYIELKGVRITSLEVKDNRIFAGITNPSGKNPEDLSIPPDLKAKQDEDGSILTIDVPEPKNDDSVKSDKEIARSGYWRILW
;
A
#
# COMPACT_ATOMS: atom_id res chain seq x y z
N MET A 1 63.50 23.03 -31.88
CA MET A 1 62.30 23.56 -31.20
C MET A 1 60.96 23.25 -31.88
N ARG A 2 60.83 23.24 -33.22
CA ARG A 2 59.55 22.89 -33.89
C ARG A 2 59.18 21.38 -33.95
N SER A 3 60.11 20.45 -33.68
CA SER A 3 59.82 19.00 -33.68
C SER A 3 59.46 18.43 -32.31
N GLU A 4 59.86 19.06 -31.22
CA GLU A 4 59.51 18.68 -29.84
C GLU A 4 58.05 19.03 -29.53
N LEU A 5 57.60 20.24 -29.89
CA LEU A 5 56.21 20.68 -29.71
C LEU A 5 55.17 19.84 -30.47
N LYS A 6 55.55 19.18 -31.58
CA LYS A 6 54.64 18.29 -32.33
C LYS A 6 54.50 16.91 -31.69
N LYS A 7 55.50 16.41 -30.97
CA LYS A 7 55.41 15.11 -30.27
C LYS A 7 54.58 15.22 -28.99
N THR A 8 54.69 16.33 -28.25
CA THR A 8 53.88 16.55 -27.05
C THR A 8 52.41 16.77 -27.38
N PHE A 9 52.08 17.47 -28.48
CA PHE A 9 50.69 17.66 -28.92
C PHE A 9 50.04 16.38 -29.47
N LEU A 10 50.79 15.51 -30.15
CA LEU A 10 50.25 14.25 -30.69
C LEU A 10 50.02 13.21 -29.58
N SER A 11 50.87 13.17 -28.54
CA SER A 11 50.63 12.33 -27.36
C SER A 11 49.45 12.85 -26.50
N PHE A 12 49.28 14.17 -26.36
CA PHE A 12 48.13 14.73 -25.63
C PHE A 12 46.80 14.52 -26.40
N ALA A 13 46.83 14.62 -27.74
CA ALA A 13 45.65 14.37 -28.57
C ALA A 13 45.27 12.89 -28.64
N ILE A 14 46.23 11.95 -28.63
CA ILE A 14 45.94 10.50 -28.60
C ILE A 14 45.44 10.07 -27.21
N VAL A 15 45.95 10.65 -26.12
CA VAL A 15 45.39 10.40 -24.78
C VAL A 15 43.99 11.01 -24.63
N MET A 16 43.70 12.19 -25.19
CA MET A 16 42.33 12.71 -25.21
C MET A 16 41.40 11.95 -26.16
N SER A 17 41.89 11.41 -27.28
CA SER A 17 41.06 10.63 -28.21
C SER A 17 40.72 9.25 -27.65
N VAL A 18 41.63 8.63 -26.87
CA VAL A 18 41.36 7.38 -26.13
C VAL A 18 40.51 7.62 -24.88
N LEU A 19 40.42 8.86 -24.38
CA LEU A 19 39.50 9.25 -23.30
C LEU A 19 38.13 9.79 -23.79
N LEU A 20 37.96 10.06 -25.10
CA LEU A 20 36.72 10.61 -25.67
C LEU A 20 36.03 9.71 -26.70
N SER A 21 36.57 8.54 -27.03
CA SER A 21 35.91 7.52 -27.86
C SER A 21 35.60 6.23 -27.10
N SER A 22 35.14 6.37 -25.84
CA SER A 22 34.38 5.33 -25.12
C SER A 22 32.90 5.67 -25.03
N HIS A 23 32.38 6.53 -25.92
CA HIS A 23 30.95 6.55 -26.21
C HIS A 23 30.67 5.40 -27.18
N CYS A 24 30.89 4.18 -26.70
CA CYS A 24 30.15 3.06 -27.24
C CYS A 24 28.71 3.36 -26.84
N VAL A 25 27.89 3.81 -27.79
CA VAL A 25 26.44 3.67 -27.66
C VAL A 25 26.20 2.17 -27.72
N PHE A 26 26.40 1.50 -26.58
CA PHE A 26 25.81 0.21 -26.34
C PHE A 26 24.30 0.48 -26.31
N GLY A 27 23.52 -0.20 -27.15
CA GLY A 27 22.10 -0.36 -26.87
C GLY A 27 22.01 -1.00 -25.49
N ASP A 28 21.60 -0.22 -24.49
CA ASP A 28 21.53 -0.67 -23.11
C ASP A 28 20.21 -1.41 -22.93
N ALA A 29 20.32 -2.73 -22.86
CA ALA A 29 19.21 -3.62 -22.58
C ALA A 29 18.52 -3.26 -21.25
N ASN A 30 17.22 -2.97 -21.32
CA ASN A 30 16.40 -2.59 -20.18
C ASN A 30 16.11 -3.79 -19.27
N LEU A 31 16.16 -3.60 -17.96
CA LEU A 31 15.46 -4.47 -17.02
C LEU A 31 14.06 -3.87 -16.80
N PRO A 32 13.00 -4.32 -17.50
CA PRO A 32 11.67 -3.79 -17.31
C PRO A 32 11.24 -4.09 -15.87
N SER A 33 10.77 -3.05 -15.18
CA SER A 33 10.03 -3.23 -13.94
C SER A 33 8.79 -4.09 -14.20
N VAL A 34 8.55 -5.12 -13.40
CA VAL A 34 7.39 -5.99 -13.63
C VAL A 34 6.11 -5.20 -13.35
N PHE A 35 5.18 -5.20 -14.32
CA PHE A 35 3.87 -4.58 -14.14
C PHE A 35 3.21 -5.16 -12.89
N LYS A 36 2.71 -4.27 -12.05
CA LYS A 36 2.10 -4.61 -10.78
C LYS A 36 0.58 -4.57 -10.96
N PRO A 37 -0.10 -5.72 -11.11
CA PRO A 37 -1.55 -5.72 -11.22
C PRO A 37 -2.18 -5.26 -9.90
N ILE A 38 -3.28 -4.53 -9.99
CA ILE A 38 -4.15 -4.29 -8.82
C ILE A 38 -4.61 -5.65 -8.31
N PRO A 39 -4.54 -5.94 -6.99
CA PRO A 39 -4.96 -7.23 -6.47
C PRO A 39 -6.43 -7.46 -6.83
N GLN A 40 -6.79 -8.69 -7.18
CA GLN A 40 -8.12 -9.01 -7.71
C GLN A 40 -9.26 -8.56 -6.79
N GLU A 41 -9.04 -8.59 -5.48
CA GLU A 41 -10.00 -8.13 -4.45
C GLU A 41 -10.30 -6.63 -4.53
N TYR A 42 -9.45 -5.88 -5.22
CA TYR A 42 -9.56 -4.46 -5.50
C TYR A 42 -9.76 -4.15 -6.99
N ALA A 43 -9.78 -5.17 -7.85
CA ALA A 43 -9.88 -5.00 -9.30
C ALA A 43 -11.25 -4.44 -9.72
N THR A 44 -12.29 -4.68 -8.92
CA THR A 44 -13.61 -4.05 -9.05
C THR A 44 -13.86 -3.14 -7.85
N TYR A 45 -13.16 -2.02 -7.80
CA TYR A 45 -13.41 -0.96 -6.84
C TYR A 45 -14.86 -0.45 -6.96
N VAL A 46 -15.58 -0.44 -5.84
CA VAL A 46 -16.93 0.14 -5.74
C VAL A 46 -16.78 1.57 -5.24
N PRO A 47 -16.87 2.57 -6.13
CA PRO A 47 -16.67 3.95 -5.74
C PRO A 47 -17.77 4.41 -4.76
N PRO A 48 -17.41 5.02 -3.61
CA PRO A 48 -18.39 5.62 -2.74
C PRO A 48 -19.17 6.72 -3.45
N ASN A 49 -20.47 6.80 -3.18
CA ASN A 49 -21.30 7.91 -3.61
C ASN A 49 -21.20 9.03 -2.56
N VAL A 50 -20.84 10.24 -2.98
CA VAL A 50 -20.79 11.43 -2.12
C VAL A 50 -21.67 12.53 -2.71
N LEU A 51 -22.74 12.88 -2.01
CA LEU A 51 -23.54 14.05 -2.35
C LEU A 51 -23.09 15.26 -1.51
N LEU A 52 -22.69 16.33 -2.17
CA LEU A 52 -22.62 17.64 -1.53
C LEU A 52 -24.01 18.29 -1.54
N LEU A 53 -24.51 18.70 -0.38
CA LEU A 53 -25.65 19.61 -0.26
C LEU A 53 -25.14 20.96 0.20
N ILE A 54 -25.02 21.89 -0.75
CA ILE A 54 -24.50 23.24 -0.52
C ILE A 54 -25.65 24.19 -0.23
N ASP A 55 -25.57 24.87 0.90
CA ASP A 55 -26.42 26.00 1.23
C ASP A 55 -26.16 27.16 0.27
N THR A 56 -27.20 27.50 -0.48
CA THR A 56 -27.21 28.60 -1.44
C THR A 56 -28.16 29.71 -1.00
N SER A 57 -28.45 29.81 0.29
CA SER A 57 -29.33 30.85 0.84
C SER A 57 -28.66 32.23 0.83
N GLY A 58 -29.46 33.28 1.07
CA GLY A 58 -28.96 34.65 1.12
C GLY A 58 -28.00 34.93 2.28
N SER A 59 -28.05 34.16 3.36
CA SER A 59 -27.16 34.33 4.52
C SER A 59 -25.74 33.82 4.24
N MET A 60 -25.55 33.04 3.18
CA MET A 60 -24.22 32.69 2.67
C MET A 60 -23.46 33.89 2.07
N LEU A 61 -24.11 35.04 1.90
CA LEU A 61 -23.44 36.30 1.56
C LEU A 61 -22.83 36.99 2.76
N PHE A 62 -23.18 36.61 3.99
CA PHE A 62 -22.64 37.24 5.18
C PHE A 62 -21.22 36.76 5.45
N ASN A 63 -20.47 37.52 6.26
CA ASN A 63 -19.22 37.01 6.80
C ASN A 63 -19.50 35.95 7.88
N LEU A 64 -18.45 35.23 8.30
CA LEU A 64 -18.57 34.13 9.27
C LEU A 64 -19.21 34.56 10.60
N ARG A 65 -18.92 35.79 11.05
CA ARG A 65 -19.43 36.40 12.31
C ARG A 65 -20.80 37.08 12.18
N GLY A 66 -21.49 36.93 11.05
CA GLY A 66 -22.86 37.43 10.84
C GLY A 66 -22.98 38.90 10.43
N GLY A 67 -21.88 39.55 10.04
CA GLY A 67 -21.87 40.88 9.42
C GLY A 67 -22.20 40.83 7.93
N TYR A 68 -22.75 41.93 7.40
CA TYR A 68 -23.15 42.00 5.99
C TYR A 68 -21.95 42.19 5.06
N THR A 69 -21.75 41.21 4.18
CA THR A 69 -20.97 41.32 2.95
C THR A 69 -21.92 40.96 1.78
N HIS A 70 -21.65 41.42 0.56
CA HIS A 70 -22.62 41.33 -0.56
C HIS A 70 -22.04 40.69 -1.83
N GLY A 71 -20.96 39.92 -1.70
CA GLY A 71 -20.27 39.27 -2.83
C GLY A 71 -19.97 37.82 -2.51
N ASP A 72 -20.21 36.91 -3.46
CA ASP A 72 -20.09 35.45 -3.29
C ASP A 72 -18.87 34.86 -4.04
N GLY A 73 -17.94 35.73 -4.43
CA GLY A 73 -16.74 35.37 -5.19
C GLY A 73 -16.93 35.24 -6.70
N GLY A 74 -18.14 35.37 -7.22
CA GLY A 74 -18.40 35.25 -8.65
C GLY A 74 -18.15 36.51 -9.47
N GLY A 75 -17.69 36.32 -10.71
CA GLY A 75 -17.72 37.34 -11.75
C GLY A 75 -19.15 37.64 -12.25
N PRO A 76 -19.41 38.86 -12.74
CA PRO A 76 -20.71 39.27 -13.27
C PRO A 76 -21.04 38.64 -14.63
N TYR A 77 -22.33 38.36 -14.89
CA TYR A 77 -22.83 37.99 -16.21
C TYR A 77 -23.54 39.17 -16.91
N ARG A 78 -23.17 39.52 -18.15
CA ARG A 78 -23.85 40.51 -19.02
C ARG A 78 -24.24 41.85 -18.36
N GLY A 79 -23.28 42.60 -17.83
CA GLY A 79 -23.54 43.96 -17.28
C GLY A 79 -24.35 43.96 -15.97
N GLN A 80 -24.41 42.83 -15.27
CA GLN A 80 -24.87 42.74 -13.88
C GLN A 80 -23.73 43.18 -12.93
N PHE A 81 -24.04 43.70 -11.74
CA PHE A 81 -23.05 44.37 -10.88
C PHE A 81 -22.90 43.74 -9.47
N TYR A 82 -22.66 42.43 -9.38
CA TYR A 82 -22.64 41.70 -8.10
C TYR A 82 -21.29 41.77 -7.36
N TYR A 83 -20.86 42.96 -6.95
CA TYR A 83 -19.48 43.21 -6.51
C TYR A 83 -19.29 43.47 -5.02
N GLY A 84 -20.16 43.02 -4.10
CA GLY A 84 -19.86 42.95 -2.65
C GLY A 84 -19.21 44.15 -1.92
N TYR A 85 -18.72 43.87 -0.71
CA TYR A 85 -17.89 44.78 0.10
C TYR A 85 -16.80 43.94 0.76
N ASP A 86 -15.54 44.30 0.52
CA ASP A 86 -14.38 43.72 1.20
C ASP A 86 -14.08 44.56 2.45
N THR A 87 -14.15 43.92 3.61
CA THR A 87 -13.89 44.51 4.94
C THR A 87 -12.50 44.22 5.47
N ASP A 88 -11.75 43.28 4.87
CA ASP A 88 -10.39 42.90 5.30
C ASP A 88 -9.49 42.61 4.08
N ASN A 89 -8.92 43.67 3.53
CA ASN A 89 -8.04 43.65 2.36
C ASN A 89 -6.67 42.94 2.55
N ARG A 90 -6.49 42.15 3.61
CA ARG A 90 -5.24 41.46 3.97
C ARG A 90 -5.36 39.94 3.93
N ASN A 91 -6.55 39.40 3.65
CA ASN A 91 -6.85 37.97 3.77
C ASN A 91 -6.92 37.24 2.40
N ASN A 92 -6.49 37.91 1.32
CA ASN A 92 -6.84 37.55 -0.05
C ASN A 92 -5.92 38.14 -1.15
N ASP A 93 -4.67 38.50 -0.85
CA ASP A 93 -3.75 38.91 -1.91
C ASP A 93 -3.40 37.66 -2.74
N PRO A 94 -3.72 37.61 -4.05
CA PRO A 94 -3.45 36.45 -4.90
C PRO A 94 -1.97 36.07 -4.96
N ASP A 95 -1.08 36.98 -4.54
CA ASP A 95 0.37 36.79 -4.56
C ASP A 95 0.96 36.40 -3.18
N ASP A 96 0.15 36.24 -2.12
CA ASP A 96 0.65 35.99 -0.75
C ASP A 96 1.00 34.53 -0.42
N GLY A 97 0.70 33.59 -1.32
CA GLY A 97 0.97 32.16 -1.14
C GLY A 97 0.11 31.46 -0.07
N SER A 98 -0.87 32.16 0.53
CA SER A 98 -1.97 31.53 1.26
C SER A 98 -2.83 30.74 0.25
N LEU A 99 -3.64 29.77 0.73
CA LEU A 99 -4.55 28.91 -0.05
C LEU A 99 -5.33 29.72 -1.09
N SER A 100 -4.74 30.05 -2.23
CA SER A 100 -5.30 31.06 -3.11
C SER A 100 -6.49 30.41 -3.80
N TYR A 101 -7.68 30.90 -3.46
CA TYR A 101 -8.85 30.60 -4.25
C TYR A 101 -8.54 31.03 -5.67
N TYR A 102 -8.99 30.19 -6.59
CA TYR A 102 -9.29 30.49 -7.97
C TYR A 102 -8.05 30.35 -8.85
N PRO A 103 -8.22 29.85 -10.06
CA PRO A 103 -7.36 30.16 -11.16
C PRO A 103 -8.00 31.29 -11.98
N PRO A 104 -7.78 32.58 -11.68
CA PRO A 104 -7.25 33.25 -10.47
C PRO A 104 -8.29 34.16 -9.79
N ALA A 105 -8.09 34.47 -8.51
CA ALA A 105 -8.63 35.68 -7.92
C ALA A 105 -7.85 36.79 -8.61
N THR A 106 -8.32 37.23 -9.77
CA THR A 106 -7.65 38.30 -10.47
C THR A 106 -7.95 39.57 -9.74
N TYR A 107 -6.98 40.45 -9.76
CA TYR A 107 -7.29 41.86 -9.69
C TYR A 107 -8.39 42.18 -10.71
N LEU A 108 -9.32 43.05 -10.34
CA LEU A 108 -10.34 43.52 -11.27
C LEU A 108 -9.66 43.96 -12.57
N THR A 109 -10.15 43.45 -13.69
CA THR A 109 -9.68 43.85 -15.02
C THR A 109 -9.94 45.34 -15.24
N GLN A 110 -9.18 45.98 -16.12
CA GLN A 110 -9.40 47.39 -16.42
C GLN A 110 -10.85 47.67 -16.86
N ALA A 111 -11.45 46.76 -17.63
CA ALA A 111 -12.86 46.87 -18.02
C ALA A 111 -13.82 46.87 -16.82
N GLN A 112 -13.58 46.02 -15.81
CA GLN A 112 -14.38 45.99 -14.57
C GLN A 112 -14.13 47.22 -13.70
N ILE A 113 -12.90 47.72 -13.64
CA ILE A 113 -12.54 48.95 -12.93
C ILE A 113 -13.29 50.14 -13.55
N ASP A 114 -13.29 50.22 -14.89
CA ASP A 114 -13.98 51.27 -15.64
C ASP A 114 -15.50 51.20 -15.44
N ASP A 115 -16.06 49.98 -15.40
CA ASP A 115 -17.49 49.70 -15.19
C ASP A 115 -17.96 50.05 -13.75
N LEU A 116 -17.13 49.81 -12.74
CA LEU A 116 -17.41 50.16 -11.34
C LEU A 116 -17.37 51.66 -11.08
N GLY A 117 -16.43 52.36 -11.74
CA GLY A 117 -16.18 53.77 -11.51
C GLY A 117 -15.64 54.09 -10.10
N PRO A 118 -15.15 55.32 -9.89
CA PRO A 118 -14.36 55.69 -8.71
C PRO A 118 -15.12 55.57 -7.38
N TYR A 119 -16.44 55.68 -7.38
CA TYR A 119 -17.24 55.63 -6.16
C TYR A 119 -17.42 54.21 -5.62
N ARG A 120 -17.53 53.21 -6.51
CA ARG A 120 -17.76 51.81 -6.10
C ARG A 120 -16.45 51.07 -5.81
N LEU A 121 -15.36 51.50 -6.42
CA LEU A 121 -14.01 50.99 -6.14
C LEU A 121 -13.60 51.12 -4.66
N ARG A 122 -14.22 52.01 -3.89
CA ARG A 122 -13.96 52.13 -2.43
C ARG A 122 -14.45 50.94 -1.60
N TYR A 123 -15.28 50.08 -2.18
CA TYR A 123 -15.78 48.85 -1.53
C TYR A 123 -14.99 47.61 -1.92
N MET A 124 -14.06 47.75 -2.87
CA MET A 124 -13.17 46.68 -3.28
C MET A 124 -11.94 46.68 -2.39
N GLY A 125 -11.41 45.50 -2.11
CA GLY A 125 -10.09 45.38 -1.49
C GLY A 125 -9.02 45.99 -2.39
N ARG A 126 -7.89 46.36 -1.79
CA ARG A 126 -6.75 46.89 -2.53
C ARG A 126 -5.47 46.28 -2.01
N ALA A 127 -4.72 45.65 -2.90
CA ALA A 127 -3.42 45.08 -2.59
C ALA A 127 -2.37 46.18 -2.33
N PRO A 128 -1.23 45.84 -1.69
CA PRO A 128 -0.17 46.80 -1.38
C PRO A 128 0.38 47.55 -2.61
N ASP A 129 0.34 46.94 -3.79
CA ASP A 129 0.80 47.51 -5.06
C ASP A 129 -0.26 48.37 -5.78
N GLY A 130 -1.46 48.47 -5.22
CA GLY A 130 -2.51 49.38 -5.65
C GLY A 130 -3.54 48.78 -6.61
N ARG A 131 -3.44 47.50 -6.98
CA ARG A 131 -4.46 46.79 -7.77
C ARG A 131 -5.70 46.46 -6.91
N TYR A 132 -6.89 46.36 -7.52
CA TYR A 132 -8.17 46.13 -6.82
C TYR A 132 -8.57 44.66 -6.77
N LEU A 133 -9.04 44.18 -5.62
CA LEU A 133 -9.42 42.79 -5.35
C LEU A 133 -10.94 42.59 -5.49
N HIS A 134 -11.35 41.38 -5.91
CA HIS A 134 -12.75 40.96 -5.81
C HIS A 134 -13.18 40.78 -4.34
N PRO A 135 -14.43 41.09 -3.96
CA PRO A 135 -14.92 40.88 -2.60
C PRO A 135 -15.09 39.41 -2.25
N ASN A 136 -14.72 39.10 -1.02
CA ASN A 136 -14.21 37.78 -0.67
C ASN A 136 -14.41 37.40 0.81
N ASP A 137 -15.15 38.20 1.58
CA ASP A 137 -15.33 37.96 3.02
C ASP A 137 -16.55 37.09 3.35
N SER A 138 -17.31 36.67 2.33
CA SER A 138 -18.55 35.91 2.52
C SER A 138 -18.30 34.43 2.79
N ARG A 139 -19.26 33.81 3.49
CA ARG A 139 -19.30 32.35 3.71
C ARG A 139 -19.25 31.58 2.39
N MET A 140 -19.99 32.04 1.36
CA MET A 140 -19.98 31.40 0.04
C MET A 140 -18.61 31.49 -0.64
N TYR A 141 -17.93 32.64 -0.56
CA TYR A 141 -16.58 32.76 -1.10
C TYR A 141 -15.62 31.78 -0.40
N ILE A 142 -15.62 31.78 0.95
CA ILE A 142 -14.75 30.93 1.75
C ILE A 142 -15.03 29.45 1.44
N LEU A 143 -16.30 29.09 1.26
CA LEU A 143 -16.68 27.75 0.85
C LEU A 143 -16.10 27.36 -0.51
N LYS A 144 -16.28 28.18 -1.55
CA LYS A 144 -15.74 27.90 -2.88
C LYS A 144 -14.22 27.81 -2.89
N LYS A 145 -13.54 28.68 -2.13
CA LYS A 145 -12.09 28.64 -1.87
C LYS A 145 -11.62 27.28 -1.39
N VAL A 146 -12.29 26.75 -0.37
CA VAL A 146 -11.96 25.44 0.18
C VAL A 146 -12.34 24.30 -0.75
N LEU A 147 -13.53 24.34 -1.36
CA LEU A 147 -13.97 23.32 -2.30
C LEU A 147 -13.03 23.21 -3.50
N TRP A 148 -12.53 24.33 -4.05
CA TRP A 148 -11.54 24.32 -5.11
C TRP A 148 -10.25 23.61 -4.67
N THR A 149 -9.74 23.95 -3.48
CA THR A 149 -8.54 23.31 -2.91
C THR A 149 -8.74 21.79 -2.75
N VAL A 150 -9.91 21.38 -2.29
CA VAL A 150 -10.26 19.97 -2.10
C VAL A 150 -10.39 19.24 -3.44
N PHE A 151 -11.07 19.83 -4.41
CA PHE A 151 -11.32 19.20 -5.72
C PHE A 151 -10.15 19.26 -6.69
N THR A 152 -9.11 20.01 -6.37
CA THR A 152 -7.84 20.03 -7.12
C THR A 152 -6.74 19.23 -6.44
N ASP A 153 -7.03 18.60 -5.29
CA ASP A 153 -6.18 17.61 -4.64
C ASP A 153 -6.65 16.19 -5.01
N PRO A 154 -5.92 15.47 -5.88
CA PRO A 154 -6.35 14.15 -6.31
C PRO A 154 -6.45 13.15 -5.14
N SER A 155 -5.64 13.33 -4.09
CA SER A 155 -5.67 12.46 -2.91
C SER A 155 -6.95 12.57 -2.08
N MET A 156 -7.82 13.55 -2.41
CA MET A 156 -9.04 13.85 -1.70
C MET A 156 -10.31 13.36 -2.40
N VAL A 157 -10.30 13.24 -3.73
CA VAL A 157 -11.55 13.13 -4.50
C VAL A 157 -11.52 12.15 -5.68
N GLU A 158 -10.34 11.69 -6.11
CA GLU A 158 -10.25 10.73 -7.20
C GLU A 158 -10.90 9.40 -6.84
N GLY A 159 -11.57 8.78 -7.82
CA GLY A 159 -12.28 7.53 -7.63
C GLY A 159 -13.61 7.68 -6.89
N LEU A 160 -13.97 8.86 -6.36
CA LEU A 160 -15.29 9.06 -5.77
C LEU A 160 -16.34 9.31 -6.84
N LYS A 161 -17.58 8.83 -6.62
CA LYS A 161 -18.74 9.27 -7.39
C LYS A 161 -19.34 10.47 -6.68
N ILE A 162 -19.09 11.67 -7.20
CA ILE A 162 -19.49 12.93 -6.54
C ILE A 162 -20.67 13.52 -7.28
N GLY A 163 -21.74 13.83 -6.54
CA GLY A 163 -22.85 14.66 -7.00
C GLY A 163 -22.88 15.98 -6.22
N LEU A 164 -23.49 17.01 -6.80
CA LEU A 164 -23.67 18.31 -6.16
C LEU A 164 -25.13 18.72 -6.22
N SER A 165 -25.68 19.08 -5.07
CA SER A 165 -27.04 19.60 -4.92
C SER A 165 -27.03 20.91 -4.13
N THR A 166 -28.05 21.73 -4.38
CA THR A 166 -28.25 23.03 -3.73
C THR A 166 -29.71 23.18 -3.32
N TYR A 167 -30.06 24.31 -2.72
CA TYR A 167 -31.46 24.71 -2.62
C TYR A 167 -32.00 25.18 -3.98
N HIS A 168 -33.32 25.07 -4.17
CA HIS A 168 -33.93 25.29 -5.48
C HIS A 168 -33.81 26.75 -5.98
N GLN A 169 -33.15 26.90 -7.13
CA GLN A 169 -33.00 28.14 -7.90
C GLN A 169 -33.22 27.86 -9.39
N GLU A 170 -33.74 28.83 -10.15
CA GLU A 170 -33.94 28.73 -11.61
C GLU A 170 -33.15 29.79 -12.39
N ARG A 171 -32.72 29.41 -13.59
CA ARG A 171 -32.01 30.28 -14.53
C ARG A 171 -33.00 31.19 -15.26
N ARG A 172 -32.69 32.48 -15.39
CA ARG A 172 -33.49 33.43 -16.20
C ARG A 172 -32.64 34.25 -17.15
N TYR A 173 -32.86 34.08 -18.45
CA TYR A 173 -32.04 34.68 -19.50
C TYR A 173 -32.49 36.05 -20.03
N ASP A 174 -33.74 36.45 -19.77
CA ASP A 174 -34.30 37.67 -20.34
C ASP A 174 -35.06 38.46 -19.26
N ILE A 175 -34.37 39.34 -18.53
CA ILE A 175 -35.02 40.16 -17.50
C ILE A 175 -35.17 41.62 -17.97
N PRO A 176 -36.33 41.99 -18.51
CA PRO A 176 -36.92 43.31 -18.33
C PRO A 176 -37.95 43.25 -17.17
N GLY A 177 -37.56 43.67 -15.95
CA GLY A 177 -38.48 43.85 -14.81
C GLY A 177 -38.16 43.05 -13.54
N PRO A 178 -38.63 43.46 -12.34
CA PRO A 178 -37.84 43.40 -11.12
C PRO A 178 -38.00 42.09 -10.35
N VAL A 179 -37.10 41.14 -10.57
CA VAL A 179 -36.53 40.39 -9.45
C VAL A 179 -35.11 40.90 -9.31
N THR A 180 -34.95 41.71 -8.29
CA THR A 180 -33.78 42.54 -8.09
C THR A 180 -33.35 42.30 -6.68
N TYR A 181 -32.14 41.77 -6.49
CA TYR A 181 -31.59 41.78 -5.15
C TYR A 181 -31.31 43.25 -4.82
N GLU A 182 -31.92 43.73 -3.73
CA GLU A 182 -31.82 45.12 -3.31
C GLU A 182 -30.51 45.30 -2.54
N PHE A 183 -29.50 45.85 -3.20
CA PHE A 183 -28.26 46.25 -2.57
C PHE A 183 -28.38 47.66 -2.04
N TRP A 184 -27.81 47.93 -0.87
CA TRP A 184 -27.70 49.30 -0.41
C TRP A 184 -26.67 50.06 -1.25
N ASP A 185 -27.13 50.96 -2.12
CA ASP A 185 -26.25 51.87 -2.83
C ASP A 185 -25.90 53.03 -1.89
N TYR A 186 -24.75 52.95 -1.21
CA TYR A 186 -24.31 54.06 -0.36
C TYR A 186 -23.81 55.27 -1.17
N SER A 187 -23.90 55.28 -2.52
CA SER A 187 -23.76 56.53 -3.29
C SER A 187 -24.95 57.44 -3.13
N ASN A 188 -26.14 56.87 -2.95
CA ASN A 188 -27.37 57.65 -2.93
C ASN A 188 -28.30 57.36 -1.74
N ARG A 189 -27.93 56.46 -0.80
CA ARG A 189 -28.79 55.98 0.29
C ARG A 189 -30.13 55.39 -0.21
N TRP A 190 -30.11 54.77 -1.39
CA TRP A 190 -31.25 54.04 -1.95
C TRP A 190 -30.87 52.58 -2.16
N ARG A 191 -31.89 51.71 -2.24
CA ARG A 191 -31.67 50.31 -2.62
C ARG A 191 -31.55 50.21 -4.13
N SER A 192 -30.37 49.88 -4.64
CA SER A 192 -30.16 49.60 -6.06
C SER A 192 -30.53 48.14 -6.35
N ARG A 193 -31.21 47.97 -7.47
CA ARG A 193 -31.87 46.74 -7.85
C ARG A 193 -31.08 46.09 -8.98
N GLN A 194 -30.48 44.93 -8.73
CA GLN A 194 -29.67 44.23 -9.74
C GLN A 194 -30.28 42.90 -10.15
N GLY A 195 -30.24 42.59 -11.44
CA GLY A 195 -30.65 41.28 -11.96
C GLY A 195 -29.59 40.22 -11.69
N LEU A 196 -30.03 39.01 -11.31
CA LEU A 196 -29.19 37.82 -11.13
C LEU A 196 -29.54 36.79 -12.22
N SER A 197 -28.54 36.05 -12.71
CA SER A 197 -28.73 34.93 -13.64
C SER A 197 -29.52 33.76 -13.02
N TRP A 198 -29.42 33.58 -11.70
CA TRP A 198 -30.12 32.57 -10.91
C TRP A 198 -31.04 33.19 -9.86
N GLN A 199 -32.27 32.70 -9.75
CA GLN A 199 -33.29 33.27 -8.85
C GLN A 199 -33.95 32.20 -7.98
N PRO A 200 -34.26 32.53 -6.70
CA PRO A 200 -35.06 31.66 -5.87
C PRO A 200 -36.50 31.63 -6.39
N THR A 201 -37.08 30.44 -6.50
CA THR A 201 -38.48 30.27 -6.95
C THR A 201 -39.48 30.24 -5.78
N GLY A 202 -38.99 30.16 -4.54
CA GLY A 202 -39.81 29.95 -3.35
C GLY A 202 -40.19 28.48 -3.10
N GLU A 203 -39.75 27.56 -3.96
CA GLU A 203 -39.96 26.13 -3.78
C GLU A 203 -39.09 25.56 -2.67
N ARG A 204 -39.69 24.72 -1.81
CA ARG A 204 -39.07 24.19 -0.60
C ARG A 204 -38.52 22.79 -0.84
N ARG A 205 -37.58 22.70 -1.78
CA ARG A 205 -36.96 21.46 -2.23
C ARG A 205 -35.48 21.65 -2.53
N GLY A 206 -34.74 20.55 -2.55
CA GLY A 206 -33.39 20.51 -3.10
C GLY A 206 -33.43 20.52 -4.64
N LYS A 207 -32.30 20.84 -5.25
CA LYS A 207 -32.08 20.77 -6.69
C LYS A 207 -30.74 20.11 -6.95
N MET A 208 -30.74 19.05 -7.75
CA MET A 208 -29.49 18.49 -8.28
C MET A 208 -28.90 19.48 -9.29
N ARG A 209 -27.64 19.87 -9.07
CA ARG A 209 -26.86 20.73 -9.98
C ARG A 209 -25.96 19.91 -10.88
N LEU A 210 -25.44 18.82 -10.32
CA LEU A 210 -24.60 17.86 -11.02
C LEU A 210 -24.95 16.47 -10.53
N ASP A 211 -25.35 15.60 -11.45
CA ASP A 211 -25.64 14.19 -11.16
C ASP A 211 -24.37 13.46 -10.70
N PHE A 212 -24.54 12.29 -10.09
CA PHE A 212 -23.41 11.46 -9.69
C PHE A 212 -22.58 11.00 -10.88
N GLY A 213 -21.30 11.35 -10.90
CA GLY A 213 -20.32 10.83 -11.84
C GLY A 213 -19.01 10.50 -11.14
N LEU A 214 -18.25 9.57 -11.71
CA LEU A 214 -16.94 9.21 -11.22
C LEU A 214 -15.96 10.35 -11.52
N ILE A 215 -15.26 10.84 -10.50
CA ILE A 215 -14.11 11.73 -10.70
C ILE A 215 -12.96 10.88 -11.28
N PRO A 216 -12.57 11.11 -12.54
CA PRO A 216 -11.46 10.39 -13.15
C PRO A 216 -10.15 10.80 -12.49
N HIS A 217 -9.07 10.08 -12.79
CA HIS A 217 -7.73 10.59 -12.51
C HIS A 217 -7.48 11.91 -13.24
N PHE A 218 -6.86 12.86 -12.54
CA PHE A 218 -6.57 14.18 -13.10
C PHE A 218 -5.28 14.76 -12.53
N TYR A 219 -4.63 15.57 -13.36
CA TYR A 219 -3.58 16.48 -12.89
C TYR A 219 -4.06 17.91 -12.96
N TYR A 220 -3.78 18.62 -11.87
CA TYR A 220 -4.08 20.02 -11.74
C TYR A 220 -2.82 20.87 -11.95
N ASP A 221 -2.75 21.52 -13.11
CA ASP A 221 -1.83 22.64 -13.38
C ASP A 221 -2.61 23.94 -13.28
N SER A 222 -2.33 24.74 -12.25
CA SER A 222 -3.00 26.02 -12.02
C SER A 222 -2.91 27.00 -13.21
N SER A 223 -1.89 26.88 -14.07
CA SER A 223 -1.71 27.75 -15.23
C SER A 223 -2.76 27.52 -16.33
N LEU A 224 -3.29 26.30 -16.45
CA LEU A 224 -4.27 25.93 -17.48
C LEU A 224 -5.67 26.47 -17.21
N PHE A 225 -5.91 26.90 -15.99
CA PHE A 225 -7.23 27.36 -15.58
C PHE A 225 -7.30 28.87 -15.43
N SER A 226 -6.29 29.65 -15.88
CA SER A 226 -6.25 31.10 -15.71
C SER A 226 -7.45 31.79 -16.40
N GLY A 227 -8.57 31.95 -15.69
CA GLY A 227 -9.84 32.41 -16.22
C GLY A 227 -11.00 31.42 -16.04
N GLY A 228 -10.91 30.50 -15.08
CA GLY A 228 -11.91 29.46 -14.81
C GLY A 228 -11.64 28.15 -15.55
N VAL A 229 -12.61 27.24 -15.50
CA VAL A 229 -12.54 25.98 -16.25
C VAL A 229 -12.57 26.28 -17.76
N PRO A 230 -11.64 25.73 -18.56
CA PRO A 230 -11.66 25.92 -20.01
C PRO A 230 -13.00 25.49 -20.61
N VAL A 231 -13.63 26.38 -21.38
CA VAL A 231 -15.00 26.17 -21.90
C VAL A 231 -15.10 24.92 -22.77
N ASP A 232 -14.05 24.53 -23.49
CA ASP A 232 -13.99 23.31 -24.30
C ASP A 232 -13.89 22.01 -23.47
N LYS A 233 -13.63 22.13 -22.15
CA LYS A 233 -13.55 21.00 -21.22
C LYS A 233 -14.83 20.80 -20.42
N ILE A 234 -15.73 21.78 -20.37
CA ILE A 234 -17.05 21.62 -19.76
C ILE A 234 -17.83 20.57 -20.58
N GLY A 235 -18.41 19.59 -19.88
CA GLY A 235 -19.09 18.41 -20.39
C GLY A 235 -18.15 17.26 -20.76
N SER A 236 -16.83 17.40 -20.61
CA SER A 236 -15.87 16.36 -21.00
C SER A 236 -15.73 15.24 -19.96
N ASN A 237 -15.81 15.58 -18.67
CA ASN A 237 -15.84 14.63 -17.57
C ASN A 237 -16.37 15.29 -16.29
N GLN A 238 -16.67 14.46 -15.28
CA GLN A 238 -17.24 14.89 -14.02
C GLN A 238 -16.41 15.94 -13.28
N TRP A 239 -15.08 15.85 -13.35
CA TRP A 239 -14.20 16.75 -12.62
C TRP A 239 -14.30 18.19 -13.14
N TYR A 240 -14.26 18.37 -14.46
CA TYR A 240 -14.44 19.70 -15.06
C TYR A 240 -15.84 20.28 -14.80
N ASP A 241 -16.88 19.44 -14.88
CA ASP A 241 -18.27 19.87 -14.63
C ASP A 241 -18.52 20.28 -13.18
N LEU A 242 -17.87 19.59 -12.24
CA LEU A 242 -17.90 19.94 -10.83
C LEU A 242 -17.16 21.25 -10.56
N LEU A 243 -15.94 21.39 -11.11
CA LEU A 243 -15.14 22.60 -10.93
C LEU A 243 -15.83 23.82 -11.55
N SER A 244 -16.51 23.69 -12.68
CA SER A 244 -17.19 24.83 -13.30
C SER A 244 -18.27 25.41 -12.39
N LEU A 245 -18.93 24.61 -11.55
CA LEU A 245 -19.95 25.12 -10.62
C LEU A 245 -19.41 26.06 -9.52
N ILE A 246 -18.09 26.09 -9.32
CA ILE A 246 -17.42 26.83 -8.23
C ILE A 246 -16.21 27.65 -8.71
N ASP A 247 -15.98 27.73 -10.02
CA ASP A 247 -14.81 28.39 -10.61
C ASP A 247 -14.91 29.91 -10.57
N GLY A 248 -16.08 30.44 -10.19
CA GLY A 248 -16.31 31.87 -10.06
C GLY A 248 -16.49 32.59 -11.40
N VAL A 249 -16.65 31.86 -12.52
CA VAL A 249 -16.84 32.40 -13.87
C VAL A 249 -18.23 32.05 -14.40
N GLU A 250 -19.11 33.04 -14.55
CA GLU A 250 -20.40 32.79 -15.21
C GLU A 250 -20.34 33.01 -16.73
N ASN A 251 -20.80 32.01 -17.47
CA ASN A 251 -21.01 32.10 -18.91
C ASN A 251 -22.35 31.44 -19.32
N SER A 252 -22.65 31.35 -20.62
CA SER A 252 -23.89 30.72 -21.11
C SER A 252 -24.02 29.24 -20.78
N ASP A 253 -22.89 28.59 -20.54
CA ASP A 253 -22.74 27.14 -20.46
C ASP A 253 -22.34 26.68 -19.04
N ASN A 254 -22.18 27.62 -18.09
CA ASN A 254 -21.89 27.36 -16.69
C ASN A 254 -23.03 27.84 -15.76
N ASP A 255 -23.38 26.98 -14.79
CA ASP A 255 -24.44 27.12 -13.79
C ASP A 255 -23.81 27.41 -12.39
N GLU A 256 -22.98 28.44 -12.29
CA GLU A 256 -22.22 28.82 -11.08
C GLU A 256 -23.11 28.90 -9.81
N VAL A 257 -22.59 28.43 -8.67
CA VAL A 257 -23.32 28.42 -7.39
C VAL A 257 -23.45 29.85 -6.81
N ARG A 258 -24.67 30.25 -6.41
CA ARG A 258 -24.99 31.61 -5.91
C ARG A 258 -25.63 31.60 -4.53
N GLY A 259 -25.20 32.52 -3.66
CA GLY A 259 -25.80 32.73 -2.33
C GLY A 259 -27.06 33.61 -2.40
N VAL A 260 -28.22 33.03 -2.74
CA VAL A 260 -29.50 33.76 -2.80
C VAL A 260 -30.72 32.87 -2.50
N GLY A 261 -31.60 33.32 -1.61
CA GLY A 261 -32.86 32.64 -1.31
C GLY A 261 -33.00 32.23 0.16
N ALA A 262 -33.94 31.31 0.42
CA ALA A 262 -34.23 30.75 1.74
C ALA A 262 -33.44 29.44 1.98
N THR A 263 -33.45 28.95 3.22
CA THR A 263 -32.74 27.73 3.66
C THR A 263 -33.73 26.59 3.93
N PRO A 264 -34.28 25.87 2.92
CA PRO A 264 -35.19 24.73 3.13
C PRO A 264 -34.42 23.45 3.51
N LEU A 265 -33.66 23.50 4.61
CA LEU A 265 -32.65 22.52 4.95
C LEU A 265 -33.23 21.11 5.11
N GLY A 266 -34.25 20.93 5.95
CA GLY A 266 -34.81 19.60 6.21
C GLY A 266 -35.50 18.99 4.99
N ASN A 267 -36.24 19.79 4.23
CA ASN A 267 -36.89 19.34 3.00
C ASN A 267 -35.89 18.96 1.89
N SER A 268 -34.70 19.56 1.88
CA SER A 268 -33.65 19.25 0.90
C SER A 268 -32.88 17.96 1.23
N ILE A 269 -32.97 17.47 2.47
CA ILE A 269 -32.35 16.21 2.90
C ILE A 269 -33.32 15.04 2.71
N HIS A 270 -34.52 15.16 3.27
CA HIS A 270 -35.56 14.14 3.17
C HIS A 270 -36.95 14.81 3.25
N SER A 271 -37.58 14.99 2.10
CA SER A 271 -38.92 15.59 2.03
C SER A 271 -40.00 14.66 2.61
N GLY A 272 -41.17 15.21 2.93
CA GLY A 272 -42.28 14.46 3.57
C GLY A 272 -43.12 13.59 2.61
N GLY A 273 -42.73 13.48 1.33
CA GLY A 273 -43.42 12.65 0.34
C GLY A 273 -43.17 11.15 0.52
N ASN A 274 -43.96 10.30 -0.13
CA ASN A 274 -43.75 8.85 -0.18
C ASN A 274 -43.86 8.33 -1.64
N PRO A 275 -42.74 8.04 -2.32
CA PRO A 275 -41.36 8.23 -1.85
C PRO A 275 -40.99 9.72 -1.77
N PRO A 276 -40.02 10.12 -0.93
CA PRO A 276 -39.47 11.47 -0.91
C PRO A 276 -38.97 11.88 -2.31
N GLN A 277 -39.20 13.13 -2.69
CA GLN A 277 -38.81 13.70 -3.99
C GLN A 277 -38.00 14.98 -3.80
N ASP A 278 -37.23 15.33 -4.82
CA ASP A 278 -36.43 16.56 -4.92
C ASP A 278 -35.60 16.85 -3.65
N CYS A 279 -34.93 15.82 -3.13
CA CYS A 279 -34.09 15.89 -1.93
C CYS A 279 -32.95 14.87 -2.01
N ALA A 280 -32.01 14.93 -1.07
CA ALA A 280 -30.85 14.04 -1.03
C ALA A 280 -31.24 12.56 -1.12
N TYR A 281 -32.35 12.14 -0.47
CA TYR A 281 -32.91 10.79 -0.62
C TYR A 281 -33.10 10.40 -2.10
N SER A 282 -33.89 11.18 -2.85
CA SER A 282 -34.24 10.87 -4.24
C SER A 282 -33.07 11.04 -5.21
N PHE A 283 -32.06 11.83 -4.84
CA PHE A 283 -30.86 12.01 -5.65
C PHE A 283 -29.86 10.85 -5.47
N ILE A 284 -29.71 10.35 -4.24
CA ILE A 284 -28.78 9.24 -3.93
C ILE A 284 -29.36 7.89 -4.36
N GLN A 285 -30.66 7.66 -4.12
CA GLN A 285 -31.33 6.38 -4.41
C GLN A 285 -30.99 5.80 -5.81
N PRO A 286 -31.10 6.54 -6.93
CA PRO A 286 -30.77 6.00 -8.26
C PRO A 286 -29.28 5.81 -8.53
N ALA A 287 -28.38 6.39 -7.73
CA ALA A 287 -26.92 6.28 -7.89
C ALA A 287 -26.32 5.03 -7.21
N ILE A 288 -27.12 4.31 -6.43
CA ILE A 288 -26.72 3.08 -5.73
C ILE A 288 -26.71 1.91 -6.72
N GLU A 289 -25.52 1.42 -7.04
CA GLU A 289 -25.29 0.34 -7.99
C GLU A 289 -25.00 -0.99 -7.30
N TYR A 290 -24.44 -0.94 -6.08
CA TYR A 290 -23.95 -2.12 -5.37
C TYR A 290 -24.39 -2.16 -3.89
N PRO A 291 -24.64 -3.35 -3.30
CA PRO A 291 -25.07 -3.46 -1.90
C PRO A 291 -24.06 -2.88 -0.90
N CYS A 292 -22.78 -3.10 -1.18
CA CYS A 292 -21.67 -2.69 -0.33
C CYS A 292 -21.21 -1.25 -0.56
N GLN A 293 -21.78 -0.55 -1.55
CA GLN A 293 -21.40 0.82 -1.89
C GLN A 293 -21.70 1.76 -0.73
N ASP A 294 -20.68 2.49 -0.27
CA ASP A 294 -20.87 3.51 0.75
C ASP A 294 -21.56 4.74 0.14
N ASN A 295 -22.54 5.27 0.87
CA ASN A 295 -23.35 6.40 0.45
C ASN A 295 -23.24 7.51 1.50
N TRP A 296 -22.80 8.68 1.06
CA TRP A 296 -22.49 9.81 1.93
C TRP A 296 -23.24 11.06 1.51
N LEU A 297 -23.67 11.82 2.51
CA LEU A 297 -24.16 13.18 2.37
C LEU A 297 -23.25 14.11 3.17
N ILE A 298 -22.75 15.17 2.54
CA ILE A 298 -22.05 16.27 3.23
C ILE A 298 -22.96 17.49 3.17
N VAL A 299 -23.48 17.89 4.32
CA VAL A 299 -24.33 19.07 4.45
C VAL A 299 -23.47 20.25 4.83
N LEU A 300 -23.45 21.25 3.96
CA LEU A 300 -22.76 22.52 4.16
C LEU A 300 -23.82 23.58 4.34
N THR A 301 -23.97 24.09 5.57
CA THR A 301 -25.06 25.03 5.86
C THR A 301 -24.65 26.02 6.93
N ASP A 302 -25.32 27.16 6.94
CA ASP A 302 -25.19 28.13 8.00
C ASP A 302 -26.26 27.97 9.10
N GLY A 303 -27.10 26.95 9.04
CA GLY A 303 -27.69 26.34 10.22
C GLY A 303 -29.00 26.91 10.77
N GLU A 304 -29.76 27.70 10.01
CA GLU A 304 -31.15 28.05 10.36
C GLU A 304 -32.12 27.67 9.23
N ASP A 305 -32.90 26.61 9.44
CA ASP A 305 -33.91 26.15 8.50
C ASP A 305 -35.04 27.18 8.42
N SER A 306 -35.10 27.91 7.31
CA SER A 306 -35.98 29.06 7.21
C SER A 306 -37.44 28.65 7.09
N TYR A 307 -37.74 27.48 6.46
CA TYR A 307 -39.09 26.99 6.20
C TYR A 307 -39.09 25.49 5.81
N SER A 308 -39.42 24.56 6.71
CA SER A 308 -39.57 23.13 6.38
C SER A 308 -40.87 22.50 6.88
N SER A 309 -41.33 21.48 6.14
CA SER A 309 -42.35 20.53 6.59
C SER A 309 -41.75 19.37 7.39
N THR A 310 -40.45 19.12 7.24
CA THR A 310 -39.69 18.09 7.96
C THR A 310 -38.49 18.74 8.64
N GLN A 311 -38.40 18.63 9.97
CA GLN A 311 -37.28 19.21 10.73
C GLN A 311 -35.92 18.60 10.31
N PRO A 312 -34.82 19.38 10.23
CA PRO A 312 -33.52 18.90 9.72
C PRO A 312 -32.98 17.66 10.43
N VAL A 313 -33.03 17.62 11.77
CA VAL A 313 -32.60 16.46 12.57
C VAL A 313 -33.41 15.21 12.24
N THR A 314 -34.73 15.38 12.02
CA THR A 314 -35.62 14.28 11.63
C THR A 314 -35.34 13.83 10.19
N ALA A 315 -35.06 14.77 9.28
CA ALA A 315 -34.74 14.46 7.90
C ALA A 315 -33.46 13.62 7.78
N VAL A 316 -32.40 13.98 8.50
CA VAL A 316 -31.13 13.21 8.54
C VAL A 316 -31.37 11.81 9.11
N ARG A 317 -32.14 11.68 10.20
CA ARG A 317 -32.50 10.37 10.75
C ARG A 317 -33.27 9.50 9.75
N ASN A 318 -34.29 10.08 9.10
CA ASN A 318 -35.10 9.34 8.12
C ASN A 318 -34.25 8.87 6.93
N LEU A 319 -33.33 9.71 6.46
CA LEU A 319 -32.40 9.37 5.38
C LEU A 319 -31.46 8.21 5.78
N TYR A 320 -30.90 8.22 6.99
CA TYR A 320 -30.08 7.10 7.49
C TYR A 320 -30.90 5.81 7.65
N GLU A 321 -32.12 5.90 8.16
CA GLU A 321 -32.97 4.72 8.43
C GLU A 321 -33.72 4.20 7.18
N ALA A 322 -33.62 4.90 6.04
CA ALA A 322 -34.29 4.54 4.80
C ALA A 322 -34.05 3.08 4.39
N ASN A 323 -32.81 2.60 4.54
CA ASN A 323 -32.46 1.24 4.15
C ASN A 323 -33.19 0.13 4.93
N LYS A 324 -33.71 0.45 6.12
CA LYS A 324 -34.44 -0.49 6.98
C LYS A 324 -35.95 -0.28 6.92
N LYS A 325 -36.41 0.94 6.61
CA LYS A 325 -37.80 1.36 6.81
C LYS A 325 -38.53 1.69 5.50
N ASP A 326 -37.84 2.06 4.43
CA ASP A 326 -38.46 2.42 3.16
C ASP A 326 -38.45 1.22 2.18
N PRO A 327 -39.61 0.70 1.75
CA PRO A 327 -39.66 -0.39 0.78
C PRO A 327 -39.14 -0.03 -0.62
N HIS A 328 -38.98 1.27 -0.93
CA HIS A 328 -38.41 1.74 -2.19
C HIS A 328 -36.88 1.84 -2.17
N TRP A 329 -36.24 1.62 -1.00
CA TRP A 329 -34.78 1.68 -0.92
C TRP A 329 -34.13 0.60 -1.82
N PRO A 330 -33.01 0.90 -2.51
CA PRO A 330 -32.45 0.00 -3.51
C PRO A 330 -32.00 -1.34 -2.94
N LYS A 331 -32.25 -2.40 -3.71
CA LYS A 331 -31.76 -3.77 -3.45
C LYS A 331 -30.93 -4.30 -4.62
N PRO A 332 -29.80 -3.64 -4.94
CA PRO A 332 -28.90 -4.13 -5.98
C PRO A 332 -28.49 -5.57 -5.66
N LEU A 333 -28.36 -6.42 -6.68
CA LEU A 333 -28.05 -7.85 -6.51
C LEU A 333 -28.94 -8.61 -5.49
N GLY A 334 -30.15 -8.10 -5.20
CA GLY A 334 -31.08 -8.70 -4.25
C GLY A 334 -30.74 -8.47 -2.76
N GLN A 335 -29.69 -7.71 -2.44
CA GLN A 335 -29.28 -7.39 -1.07
C GLN A 335 -29.56 -5.92 -0.74
N GLU A 336 -29.89 -5.61 0.51
CA GLU A 336 -30.17 -4.23 0.93
C GLU A 336 -28.90 -3.37 0.84
N ALA A 337 -29.02 -2.23 0.17
CA ALA A 337 -27.93 -1.27 0.10
C ALA A 337 -27.64 -0.62 1.46
N LYS A 338 -26.37 -0.23 1.67
CA LYS A 338 -25.94 0.51 2.87
C LYS A 338 -26.74 1.81 3.08
N PRO A 339 -26.92 2.25 4.34
CA PRO A 339 -27.58 3.53 4.65
C PRO A 339 -26.75 4.72 4.16
N VAL A 340 -27.39 5.89 4.09
CA VAL A 340 -26.68 7.16 3.84
C VAL A 340 -26.18 7.74 5.16
N ARG A 341 -24.86 7.87 5.29
CA ARG A 341 -24.24 8.55 6.44
C ARG A 341 -24.03 10.03 6.13
N THR A 342 -24.22 10.88 7.13
CA THR A 342 -24.22 12.34 6.95
C THR A 342 -23.15 13.03 7.77
N PHE A 343 -22.29 13.81 7.10
CA PHE A 343 -21.44 14.82 7.72
C PHE A 343 -22.12 16.17 7.69
N VAL A 344 -21.89 16.98 8.73
CA VAL A 344 -22.47 18.32 8.86
C VAL A 344 -21.35 19.32 9.12
N ILE A 345 -21.24 20.31 8.23
CA ILE A 345 -20.34 21.45 8.38
C ILE A 345 -21.21 22.70 8.56
N GLY A 346 -21.09 23.32 9.73
CA GLY A 346 -21.67 24.61 10.06
C GLY A 346 -20.73 25.74 9.70
N ILE A 347 -21.14 26.63 8.80
CA ILE A 347 -20.36 27.81 8.39
C ILE A 347 -20.86 29.03 9.17
N ILE A 348 -20.85 28.93 10.51
CA ILE A 348 -21.36 29.92 11.47
C ILE A 348 -20.56 29.95 12.78
N ASP A 349 -20.57 31.12 13.40
CA ASP A 349 -20.13 31.37 14.79
C ASP A 349 -21.24 32.17 15.52
N PRO A 350 -21.85 31.67 16.61
CA PRO A 350 -21.47 30.51 17.43
C PRO A 350 -22.04 29.15 16.97
N PRO A 351 -21.56 28.03 17.55
CA PRO A 351 -22.06 26.68 17.28
C PRO A 351 -23.58 26.48 17.47
N SER A 352 -24.17 25.54 16.71
CA SER A 352 -25.61 25.26 16.68
C SER A 352 -25.98 23.88 17.23
N THR A 353 -26.85 23.83 18.25
CA THR A 353 -27.36 22.55 18.78
C THR A 353 -28.07 21.72 17.72
N THR A 354 -28.74 22.35 16.76
CA THR A 354 -29.43 21.67 15.65
C THR A 354 -28.43 20.93 14.76
N LEU A 355 -27.33 21.58 14.38
CA LEU A 355 -26.30 20.97 13.53
C LEU A 355 -25.58 19.83 14.25
N ASN A 356 -25.29 19.98 15.54
CA ASN A 356 -24.72 18.89 16.36
C ASN A 356 -25.65 17.67 16.42
N ASN A 357 -26.96 17.90 16.60
CA ASN A 357 -27.95 16.82 16.59
C ASN A 357 -28.10 16.18 15.20
N MET A 358 -27.96 16.93 14.11
CA MET A 358 -27.91 16.39 12.77
C MET A 358 -26.68 15.48 12.59
N ALA A 359 -25.49 15.91 13.02
CA ALA A 359 -24.27 15.09 12.95
C ALA A 359 -24.42 13.78 13.74
N PHE A 360 -25.03 13.83 14.93
CA PHE A 360 -25.31 12.63 15.73
C PHE A 360 -26.23 11.65 15.00
N GLN A 361 -27.35 12.12 14.43
CA GLN A 361 -28.29 11.28 13.68
C GLN A 361 -27.70 10.79 12.35
N GLY A 362 -26.78 11.56 11.76
CA GLY A 362 -26.06 11.24 10.53
C GLY A 362 -25.08 10.08 10.67
N ARG A 363 -24.69 9.72 11.90
CA ARG A 363 -23.92 8.52 12.26
C ARG A 363 -22.62 8.32 11.48
N ALA A 364 -22.02 9.41 10.97
CA ALA A 364 -20.68 9.35 10.39
C ALA A 364 -19.62 8.94 11.43
N TRP A 365 -19.84 9.22 12.71
CA TRP A 365 -18.98 8.81 13.82
C TRP A 365 -18.92 7.28 14.06
N GLU A 366 -19.80 6.49 13.43
CA GLU A 366 -19.74 5.02 13.54
C GLU A 366 -18.57 4.42 12.76
N VAL A 367 -17.96 5.16 11.82
CA VAL A 367 -16.91 4.63 10.94
C VAL A 367 -15.49 4.99 11.38
N ASN A 368 -15.31 6.04 12.18
CA ASN A 368 -14.00 6.50 12.65
C ASN A 368 -14.15 7.18 14.02
N SER A 369 -13.34 6.75 14.99
CA SER A 369 -13.30 7.27 16.36
C SER A 369 -12.83 8.72 16.49
N ASP A 370 -12.07 9.23 15.51
CA ASP A 370 -11.64 10.63 15.46
C ASP A 370 -12.80 11.59 15.18
N ILE A 371 -13.92 11.07 14.65
CA ILE A 371 -15.13 11.85 14.43
C ILE A 371 -15.91 11.95 15.74
N LYS A 372 -16.04 13.18 16.23
CA LYS A 372 -16.79 13.45 17.45
C LYS A 372 -18.28 13.10 17.29
N ARG A 373 -18.76 12.20 18.13
CA ARG A 373 -20.11 11.63 18.10
C ARG A 373 -21.27 12.65 18.09
N ASN A 374 -21.12 13.77 18.81
CA ASN A 374 -22.19 14.76 19.04
C ASN A 374 -21.79 16.18 18.59
N GLU A 375 -20.91 16.30 17.61
CA GLU A 375 -20.40 17.60 17.18
C GLU A 375 -20.39 17.69 15.66
N ALA A 376 -21.05 18.72 15.11
CA ALA A 376 -20.81 19.13 13.73
C ALA A 376 -19.45 19.83 13.64
N TYR A 377 -18.89 19.90 12.43
CA TYR A 377 -17.69 20.70 12.20
C TYR A 377 -18.10 22.17 12.09
N TYR A 378 -17.48 23.05 12.87
CA TYR A 378 -17.73 24.49 12.78
C TYR A 378 -16.54 25.19 12.14
N ALA A 379 -16.79 25.77 10.97
CA ALA A 379 -15.80 26.57 10.27
C ALA A 379 -15.92 28.03 10.71
N THR A 380 -14.84 28.56 11.28
CA THR A 380 -14.73 29.96 11.70
C THR A 380 -13.74 30.76 10.85
N ASP A 381 -13.05 30.09 9.93
CA ASP A 381 -12.14 30.63 8.92
C ASP A 381 -11.93 29.59 7.78
N THR A 382 -11.06 29.92 6.82
CA THR A 382 -10.71 29.03 5.70
C THR A 382 -9.98 27.76 6.15
N ASP A 383 -9.09 27.88 7.13
CA ASP A 383 -8.24 26.77 7.58
C ASP A 383 -9.07 25.69 8.29
N SER A 384 -9.92 26.10 9.23
CA SER A 384 -10.84 25.21 9.94
C SER A 384 -11.85 24.53 9.00
N LEU A 385 -12.32 25.22 7.95
CA LEU A 385 -13.16 24.61 6.92
C LEU A 385 -12.39 23.58 6.09
N LEU A 386 -11.16 23.89 5.68
CA LEU A 386 -10.31 22.96 4.93
C LEU A 386 -9.94 21.74 5.75
N GLU A 387 -9.64 21.90 7.05
CA GLU A 387 -9.39 20.79 7.97
C GLU A 387 -10.60 19.87 8.10
N ALA A 388 -11.81 20.43 8.22
CA ALA A 388 -13.04 19.64 8.25
C ALA A 388 -13.20 18.80 6.97
N PHE A 389 -13.02 19.40 5.79
CA PHE A 389 -13.06 18.65 4.53
C PHE A 389 -11.95 17.61 4.41
N ARG A 390 -10.72 17.92 4.82
CA ARG A 390 -9.60 16.96 4.88
C ARG A 390 -9.95 15.74 5.70
N LEU A 391 -10.49 15.92 6.90
CA LEU A 391 -10.89 14.81 7.76
C LEU A 391 -12.05 14.01 7.13
N ILE A 392 -13.06 14.68 6.57
CA ILE A 392 -14.22 14.04 5.94
C ILE A 392 -13.81 13.20 4.74
N PHE A 393 -13.13 13.78 3.75
CA PHE A 393 -12.75 13.06 2.53
C PHE A 393 -11.69 12.00 2.80
N ARG A 394 -10.80 12.17 3.79
CA ARG A 394 -9.92 11.08 4.24
C ARG A 394 -10.70 9.94 4.88
N THR A 395 -11.78 10.23 5.63
CA THR A 395 -12.64 9.19 6.18
C THR A 395 -13.44 8.48 5.09
N ILE A 396 -13.99 9.21 4.12
CA ILE A 396 -14.75 8.61 3.01
C ILE A 396 -13.83 7.73 2.16
N GLN A 397 -12.62 8.20 1.89
CA GLN A 397 -11.60 7.48 1.14
C GLN A 397 -10.71 6.59 2.01
N SER A 398 -11.02 6.41 3.30
CA SER A 398 -10.28 5.44 4.12
C SER A 398 -10.71 4.05 3.66
N ASN A 399 -10.22 3.65 2.49
CA ASN A 399 -10.11 2.28 2.07
C ASN A 399 -9.37 1.60 3.21
N LYS A 400 -10.00 0.63 3.89
CA LYS A 400 -9.33 -0.08 4.98
C LYS A 400 -8.03 -0.65 4.44
N LYS A 401 -6.91 -0.19 5.01
CA LYS A 401 -5.57 -0.41 4.47
C LYS A 401 -5.34 -1.93 4.45
N SER A 402 -4.72 -2.44 3.38
CA SER A 402 -4.38 -3.85 3.30
C SER A 402 -3.03 -4.13 3.94
N SER A 403 -2.90 -5.28 4.58
CA SER A 403 -1.60 -5.76 5.05
C SER A 403 -0.62 -5.94 3.88
N SER A 404 0.53 -5.28 3.95
CA SER A 404 1.59 -5.32 2.92
C SER A 404 2.54 -6.51 3.08
N ALA A 405 2.85 -6.86 4.32
CA ALA A 405 3.79 -7.89 4.71
C ALA A 405 3.32 -8.54 6.02
N PRO A 406 3.79 -9.79 6.32
CA PRO A 406 3.47 -10.43 7.58
C PRO A 406 3.80 -9.53 8.77
N PRO A 407 2.87 -9.35 9.74
CA PRO A 407 3.18 -8.62 10.95
C PRO A 407 4.37 -9.28 11.68
N LYS A 408 5.05 -8.50 12.52
CA LYS A 408 6.08 -9.01 13.43
C LYS A 408 5.62 -8.81 14.86
N VAL A 409 5.56 -9.90 15.62
CA VAL A 409 5.00 -9.88 16.97
C VAL A 409 6.06 -10.21 18.02
N LEU A 410 6.24 -9.28 18.96
CA LEU A 410 7.04 -9.49 20.16
C LEU A 410 6.12 -9.59 21.38
N SER A 411 6.54 -10.35 22.39
CA SER A 411 5.87 -10.35 23.70
C SER A 411 6.18 -9.04 24.41
N GLY A 412 5.14 -8.34 24.86
CA GLY A 412 5.25 -7.10 25.62
C GLY A 412 5.23 -7.32 27.13
N ASN A 413 4.82 -6.29 27.88
CA ASN A 413 4.66 -6.36 29.33
C ASN A 413 3.24 -6.84 29.68
N GLU A 414 3.05 -7.54 30.81
CA GLU A 414 1.72 -7.85 31.36
C GLU A 414 0.68 -8.39 30.34
N ASP A 415 1.03 -9.49 29.64
CA ASP A 415 0.19 -10.15 28.60
C ASP A 415 -0.14 -9.31 27.35
N SER A 416 0.59 -8.21 27.12
CA SER A 416 0.54 -7.42 25.88
C SER A 416 1.44 -8.00 24.77
N ASN A 417 1.19 -7.59 23.53
CA ASN A 417 2.04 -7.90 22.39
C ASN A 417 2.39 -6.63 21.62
N ILE A 418 3.67 -6.43 21.32
CA ILE A 418 4.11 -5.39 20.40
C ILE A 418 4.01 -5.94 18.99
N VAL A 419 3.31 -5.22 18.13
CA VAL A 419 3.01 -5.62 16.75
C VAL A 419 3.55 -4.56 15.80
N TYR A 420 4.47 -4.97 14.94
CA TYR A 420 4.93 -4.15 13.82
C TYR A 420 4.25 -4.59 12.55
N ALA A 421 3.73 -3.64 11.78
CA ALA A 421 3.03 -3.97 10.55
C ALA A 421 3.19 -2.88 9.50
N THR A 422 3.21 -3.34 8.25
CA THR A 422 3.14 -2.47 7.07
C THR A 422 1.81 -2.62 6.39
N SER A 423 1.25 -1.53 5.89
CA SER A 423 0.01 -1.54 5.10
C SER A 423 0.15 -0.74 3.81
N PHE A 424 -0.77 -0.96 2.87
CA PHE A 424 -0.84 -0.21 1.61
C PHE A 424 -2.27 0.06 1.19
N VAL A 425 -2.46 1.04 0.30
CA VAL A 425 -3.74 1.31 -0.35
C VAL A 425 -3.54 1.17 -1.87
N PRO A 426 -4.13 0.15 -2.53
CA PRO A 426 -4.15 0.09 -3.97
C PRO A 426 -4.84 1.31 -4.55
N ARG A 427 -4.25 1.89 -5.59
CA ARG A 427 -4.81 2.99 -6.36
C ARG A 427 -4.80 2.67 -7.84
N VAL A 428 -5.82 3.15 -8.53
CA VAL A 428 -6.04 2.98 -9.97
C VAL A 428 -5.06 3.81 -10.83
N ASP A 429 -4.50 4.89 -10.28
CA ASP A 429 -3.38 5.68 -10.85
C ASP A 429 -2.05 4.89 -10.91
N GLY A 430 -1.99 3.77 -10.18
CA GLY A 430 -0.81 2.93 -10.01
C GLY A 430 0.09 3.32 -8.84
N ALA A 431 0.00 4.52 -8.26
CA ALA A 431 0.90 5.01 -7.20
C ALA A 431 0.41 4.65 -5.79
N TRP A 432 0.67 3.42 -5.34
CA TRP A 432 0.13 2.94 -4.07
C TRP A 432 0.91 3.50 -2.87
N PRO A 433 0.27 4.24 -1.94
CA PRO A 433 0.92 4.67 -0.71
C PRO A 433 1.16 3.49 0.23
N GLY A 434 2.31 3.51 0.91
CA GLY A 434 2.70 2.59 1.96
C GLY A 434 2.67 3.23 3.34
N TYR A 435 2.53 2.39 4.37
CA TYR A 435 2.53 2.80 5.76
C TYR A 435 3.26 1.77 6.62
N LEU A 436 3.81 2.21 7.76
CA LEU A 436 4.49 1.37 8.75
C LEU A 436 4.12 1.81 10.17
N TYR A 437 3.72 0.86 11.02
CA TYR A 437 3.31 1.13 12.39
C TYR A 437 4.03 0.23 13.39
N LYS A 438 4.18 0.75 14.60
CA LYS A 438 4.34 -0.02 15.82
C LYS A 438 3.08 0.16 16.67
N LYS A 439 2.45 -0.95 17.03
CA LYS A 439 1.24 -0.98 17.83
C LYS A 439 1.44 -1.88 19.04
N GLU A 440 0.71 -1.62 20.11
CA GLU A 440 0.61 -2.49 21.27
C GLU A 440 -0.80 -3.07 21.35
N LEU A 441 -0.90 -4.40 21.37
CA LEU A 441 -2.16 -5.08 21.65
C LEU A 441 -2.32 -5.20 23.16
N THR A 442 -3.20 -4.38 23.72
CA THR A 442 -3.50 -4.39 25.16
C THR A 442 -4.58 -5.42 25.50
N SER A 443 -4.54 -5.93 26.74
CA SER A 443 -5.49 -6.93 27.21
C SER A 443 -6.93 -6.40 27.29
N LYS A 444 -7.13 -5.09 27.54
CA LYS A 444 -8.43 -4.46 27.78
C LYS A 444 -9.00 -3.63 26.63
N ASP A 445 -8.18 -2.88 25.89
CA ASP A 445 -8.65 -1.77 25.04
C ASP A 445 -8.35 -1.91 23.55
N GLY A 446 -7.82 -3.06 23.11
CA GLY A 446 -7.55 -3.30 21.69
C GLY A 446 -6.14 -2.88 21.29
N TYR A 447 -5.97 -2.39 20.06
CA TYR A 447 -4.68 -1.92 19.56
C TYR A 447 -4.47 -0.45 19.92
N GLU A 448 -3.29 -0.12 20.47
CA GLU A 448 -2.83 1.25 20.66
C GLU A 448 -1.64 1.51 19.71
N THR A 449 -1.71 2.57 18.90
CA THR A 449 -0.59 2.94 18.01
C THR A 449 0.48 3.67 18.82
N LEU A 450 1.66 3.06 18.96
CA LEU A 450 2.82 3.67 19.65
C LEU A 450 3.52 4.69 18.77
N TRP A 451 3.68 4.37 17.48
CA TRP A 451 4.10 5.34 16.46
C TRP A 451 3.67 4.91 15.05
N ASP A 452 3.49 5.92 14.18
CA ASP A 452 3.38 5.79 12.72
C ASP A 452 4.67 6.32 12.08
N GLY A 453 5.35 5.47 11.32
CA GLY A 453 6.60 5.80 10.65
C GLY A 453 6.41 6.62 9.37
N THR A 454 5.19 6.69 8.85
CA THR A 454 4.86 7.38 7.58
C THR A 454 5.05 8.90 7.71
N ASP A 455 4.68 9.46 8.85
CA ASP A 455 4.83 10.89 9.17
C ASP A 455 6.22 11.25 9.71
N ARG A 456 7.10 10.25 9.86
CA ARG A 456 8.44 10.39 10.45
C ARG A 456 9.57 10.26 9.42
N ILE A 457 9.21 10.35 8.14
CA ILE A 457 10.18 10.45 7.05
C ILE A 457 10.59 11.91 6.87
N LYS A 458 11.90 12.16 6.82
CA LYS A 458 12.43 13.52 6.63
C LYS A 458 12.02 14.09 5.26
N PRO A 459 11.86 15.42 5.14
CA PRO A 459 11.64 16.09 3.86
C PRO A 459 12.65 15.67 2.78
N TRP A 460 12.22 15.69 1.52
CA TRP A 460 12.99 15.16 0.39
C TRP A 460 14.41 15.74 0.27
N ASP A 461 14.60 17.01 0.62
CA ASP A 461 15.88 17.72 0.58
C ASP A 461 16.84 17.27 1.69
N LYS A 462 16.34 16.62 2.75
CA LYS A 462 17.10 16.16 3.92
C LYS A 462 17.06 14.66 4.15
N ARG A 463 16.32 13.91 3.33
CA ARG A 463 16.15 12.46 3.49
C ARG A 463 17.46 11.69 3.28
N PRO A 464 17.95 10.91 4.26
CA PRO A 464 19.23 10.22 4.18
C PRO A 464 19.11 8.91 3.39
N ILE A 465 19.10 8.99 2.06
CA ILE A 465 19.15 7.82 1.16
C ILE A 465 20.59 7.59 0.70
N TYR A 466 21.01 6.34 0.64
CA TYR A 466 22.33 5.91 0.20
C TYR A 466 22.26 4.79 -0.84
N HIS A 467 23.33 4.59 -1.59
CA HIS A 467 23.46 3.49 -2.55
C HIS A 467 24.89 2.94 -2.56
N ALA A 468 25.06 1.74 -3.12
CA ALA A 468 26.38 1.20 -3.42
C ALA A 468 26.97 1.92 -4.65
N PRO A 469 28.23 2.40 -4.63
CA PRO A 469 28.80 3.13 -5.76
C PRO A 469 29.56 2.19 -6.71
N TRP A 470 29.05 1.93 -7.92
CA TRP A 470 29.78 1.14 -8.94
C TRP A 470 30.11 1.89 -10.23
N TYR A 471 29.72 3.16 -10.33
CA TYR A 471 29.83 3.99 -11.53
C TYR A 471 30.20 5.46 -11.28
N ASP A 472 30.07 5.97 -10.04
CA ASP A 472 30.34 7.37 -9.71
C ASP A 472 31.32 7.51 -8.54
N VAL A 473 32.28 8.43 -8.72
CA VAL A 473 33.34 8.80 -7.76
C VAL A 473 33.21 10.25 -7.24
N SER A 474 32.14 10.99 -7.59
CA SER A 474 31.99 12.43 -7.32
C SER A 474 31.70 12.83 -5.85
N GLU A 475 30.83 12.12 -5.12
CA GLU A 475 30.49 12.43 -3.71
C GLU A 475 31.29 11.64 -2.66
N GLY A 476 31.36 12.15 -1.42
CA GLY A 476 32.05 11.47 -0.32
C GLY A 476 31.28 10.23 0.18
N PHE A 477 31.99 9.27 0.77
CA PHE A 477 31.37 8.12 1.43
C PHE A 477 30.70 8.54 2.74
N LEU A 478 29.65 7.79 3.14
CA LEU A 478 29.17 7.80 4.52
C LEU A 478 30.34 7.42 5.45
N TRP A 479 30.57 8.22 6.49
CA TRP A 479 31.68 8.01 7.42
C TRP A 479 31.62 6.60 8.04
N ASN A 480 32.74 5.87 8.01
CA ASN A 480 32.85 4.46 8.44
C ASN A 480 31.85 3.53 7.73
N SER A 481 31.64 3.74 6.43
CA SER A 481 30.87 2.89 5.53
C SER A 481 31.47 3.00 4.12
N ASN A 482 31.07 2.10 3.23
CA ASN A 482 31.38 2.15 1.79
C ASN A 482 30.19 2.61 0.94
N LEU A 483 29.12 3.12 1.56
CA LEU A 483 27.95 3.66 0.88
C LEU A 483 28.13 5.13 0.53
N ARG A 484 27.43 5.57 -0.52
CA ARG A 484 27.38 6.97 -0.93
C ARG A 484 25.99 7.55 -0.81
N PRO A 485 25.86 8.85 -0.46
CA PRO A 485 24.58 9.52 -0.44
C PRO A 485 23.97 9.54 -1.84
N PHE A 486 22.66 9.32 -1.91
CA PHE A 486 21.87 9.50 -3.11
C PHE A 486 21.67 11.02 -3.34
N PRO A 487 22.03 11.55 -4.51
CA PRO A 487 22.07 12.99 -4.77
C PRO A 487 20.68 13.61 -4.66
N SER A 488 20.61 14.89 -4.29
CA SER A 488 19.36 15.64 -4.24
C SER A 488 19.10 16.47 -5.51
N THR A 489 20.17 16.96 -6.16
CA THR A 489 20.15 17.74 -7.42
C THR A 489 21.55 17.78 -8.06
N GLY A 490 21.64 18.32 -9.27
CA GLY A 490 22.90 18.82 -9.85
C GLY A 490 23.76 17.74 -10.52
N GLY A 491 25.08 17.91 -10.48
CA GLY A 491 26.03 17.06 -11.20
C GLY A 491 25.98 15.58 -10.80
N GLY A 492 25.75 15.28 -9.52
CA GLY A 492 25.62 13.91 -9.01
C GLY A 492 24.32 13.22 -9.47
N ALA A 493 23.27 13.98 -9.80
CA ALA A 493 21.99 13.41 -10.24
C ALA A 493 22.08 12.79 -11.64
N GLY A 494 22.97 13.27 -12.52
CA GLY A 494 23.11 12.80 -13.89
C GLY A 494 23.49 11.31 -13.99
N PRO A 495 24.59 10.87 -13.34
CA PRO A 495 24.98 9.46 -13.30
C PRO A 495 23.88 8.54 -12.74
N VAL A 496 23.21 8.97 -11.67
CA VAL A 496 22.10 8.21 -11.06
C VAL A 496 20.93 8.08 -12.03
N ALA A 497 20.53 9.16 -12.68
CA ALA A 497 19.46 9.16 -13.68
C ALA A 497 19.79 8.24 -14.86
N TYR A 498 21.04 8.30 -15.36
CA TYR A 498 21.51 7.43 -16.44
C TYR A 498 21.36 5.95 -16.08
N HIS A 499 21.83 5.52 -14.91
CA HIS A 499 21.71 4.12 -14.50
C HIS A 499 20.27 3.69 -14.20
N ALA A 500 19.47 4.62 -13.68
CA ALA A 500 18.05 4.43 -13.45
C ALA A 500 17.20 4.43 -14.73
N GLY A 501 17.80 4.65 -15.91
CA GLY A 501 17.09 4.67 -17.20
C GLY A 501 16.27 5.94 -17.45
N VAL A 502 16.60 7.03 -16.77
CA VAL A 502 15.91 8.32 -16.87
C VAL A 502 16.75 9.28 -17.68
N GLU A 503 16.14 9.98 -18.63
CA GLU A 503 16.83 10.99 -19.45
C GLU A 503 17.46 12.09 -18.57
N ASP A 504 18.70 12.50 -18.88
CA ASP A 504 19.46 13.46 -18.07
C ASP A 504 18.72 14.79 -17.81
N ARG A 505 17.86 15.23 -18.75
CA ARG A 505 17.02 16.44 -18.57
C ARG A 505 16.05 16.34 -17.38
N TYR A 506 15.73 15.14 -16.91
CA TYR A 506 14.85 14.88 -15.77
C TYR A 506 15.60 14.46 -14.50
N ARG A 507 16.94 14.54 -14.47
CA ARG A 507 17.75 14.03 -13.35
C ARG A 507 17.37 14.61 -11.98
N ASP A 508 17.09 15.91 -11.92
CA ASP A 508 16.74 16.58 -10.67
C ASP A 508 15.31 16.22 -10.24
N ASN A 509 14.40 16.07 -11.19
CA ASN A 509 13.03 15.64 -10.94
C ASN A 509 13.00 14.20 -10.41
N PHE A 510 13.76 13.31 -11.03
CA PHE A 510 13.86 11.91 -10.63
C PHE A 510 14.45 11.75 -9.23
N THR A 511 15.60 12.38 -8.98
CA THR A 511 16.26 12.27 -7.67
C THR A 511 15.41 12.87 -6.55
N ARG A 512 14.76 14.02 -6.80
CA ARG A 512 13.76 14.60 -5.89
C ARG A 512 12.60 13.65 -5.62
N TRP A 513 12.04 13.05 -6.67
CA TRP A 513 10.87 12.17 -6.57
C TRP A 513 11.18 10.91 -5.75
N ILE A 514 12.31 10.24 -6.01
CA ILE A 514 12.77 9.07 -5.25
C ILE A 514 12.96 9.42 -3.76
N ARG A 515 13.45 10.63 -3.48
CA ARG A 515 13.63 11.14 -2.12
C ARG A 515 12.32 11.54 -1.42
N GLY A 516 11.18 11.54 -2.12
CA GLY A 516 9.86 11.84 -1.54
C GLY A 516 9.25 13.18 -1.93
N GLY A 517 9.92 13.95 -2.81
CA GLY A 517 9.40 15.21 -3.32
C GLY A 517 8.41 15.02 -4.47
N ARG A 518 7.66 16.06 -4.81
CA ARG A 518 6.88 16.08 -6.06
C ARG A 518 7.82 16.17 -7.27
N TRP A 519 7.40 15.70 -8.43
CA TRP A 519 8.23 15.64 -9.63
C TRP A 519 8.75 17.02 -10.08
N ASP A 520 7.88 18.01 -10.13
CA ASP A 520 8.09 19.35 -10.68
C ASP A 520 8.07 20.47 -9.63
N GLN A 521 7.82 20.16 -8.36
CA GLN A 521 7.66 21.14 -7.28
C GLN A 521 8.65 20.89 -6.13
N SER A 522 9.00 21.96 -5.40
CA SER A 522 9.88 21.89 -4.23
C SER A 522 9.20 21.39 -2.94
N SER A 523 7.99 20.85 -3.03
CA SER A 523 7.20 20.30 -1.91
C SER A 523 7.33 18.78 -1.79
N ASN A 524 7.00 18.25 -0.60
CA ASN A 524 6.92 16.80 -0.36
C ASN A 524 5.63 16.22 -0.95
N ARG A 525 5.65 14.95 -1.33
CA ARG A 525 4.42 14.20 -1.61
C ARG A 525 3.65 13.98 -0.31
N VAL A 526 2.32 13.91 -0.41
CA VAL A 526 1.44 13.59 0.73
C VAL A 526 1.81 12.23 1.33
N HIS A 527 2.13 11.24 0.47
CA HIS A 527 2.63 9.94 0.89
C HIS A 527 4.06 9.76 0.40
N VAL A 528 5.02 9.96 1.32
CA VAL A 528 6.44 9.83 0.99
C VAL A 528 6.84 8.36 0.79
N MET A 529 6.26 7.47 1.61
CA MET A 529 6.48 6.03 1.53
C MET A 529 5.65 5.42 0.39
N ILE A 530 6.33 4.79 -0.57
CA ILE A 530 5.70 3.94 -1.58
C ILE A 530 5.41 2.58 -0.93
N ASP A 531 4.35 1.90 -1.38
CA ASP A 531 3.89 0.66 -0.78
C ASP A 531 4.96 -0.44 -0.60
N SER A 532 4.75 -1.27 0.41
CA SER A 532 5.53 -2.49 0.66
C SER A 532 4.74 -3.75 0.24
N TYR A 533 3.85 -3.68 -0.75
CA TYR A 533 3.06 -4.85 -1.17
C TYR A 533 3.97 -6.00 -1.62
N ARG A 534 3.85 -7.14 -0.94
CA ARG A 534 4.74 -8.31 -1.08
C ARG A 534 6.21 -8.02 -0.75
N GLY A 535 6.48 -6.91 -0.07
CA GLY A 535 7.77 -6.58 0.51
C GLY A 535 8.02 -7.36 1.80
N SER A 536 8.98 -6.91 2.60
CA SER A 536 9.35 -7.60 3.84
C SER A 536 9.66 -6.64 4.96
N LEU A 537 9.27 -7.03 6.17
CA LEU A 537 9.55 -6.34 7.43
C LEU A 537 10.38 -7.27 8.33
N PHE A 538 11.45 -6.73 8.92
CA PHE A 538 12.31 -7.45 9.85
C PHE A 538 12.68 -6.56 11.04
N VAL A 539 12.69 -7.13 12.25
CA VAL A 539 13.09 -6.44 13.49
C VAL A 539 14.44 -7.01 13.94
N MET A 540 15.43 -6.15 14.14
CA MET A 540 16.76 -6.53 14.59
C MET A 540 17.10 -5.83 15.89
N GLY A 541 17.48 -6.61 16.91
CA GLY A 541 17.93 -6.13 18.20
C GLY A 541 19.44 -6.37 18.46
N PRO A 542 19.84 -6.33 19.75
CA PRO A 542 21.14 -6.83 20.20
C PRO A 542 21.34 -8.31 19.86
N PRO A 543 22.58 -8.79 19.68
CA PRO A 543 22.86 -10.21 19.42
C PRO A 543 22.21 -11.15 20.45
N PRO A 544 21.61 -12.27 20.00
CA PRO A 544 20.86 -13.14 20.88
C PRO A 544 21.79 -13.98 21.78
N GLY A 545 21.63 -13.84 23.10
CA GLY A 545 22.17 -14.75 24.12
C GLY A 545 23.66 -15.09 24.01
N SER A 546 24.06 -16.22 24.60
CA SER A 546 25.43 -16.77 24.51
C SER A 546 25.44 -18.04 23.67
N ARG A 547 26.45 -18.19 22.81
CA ARG A 547 26.71 -19.39 21.99
C ARG A 547 27.99 -20.08 22.47
N PRO A 548 28.22 -21.37 22.18
CA PRO A 548 29.46 -22.05 22.56
C PRO A 548 30.74 -21.44 21.93
N ASP A 549 30.62 -20.76 20.79
CA ASP A 549 31.74 -20.05 20.14
C ASP A 549 32.15 -18.83 20.98
N SER A 550 33.42 -18.79 21.42
CA SER A 550 33.99 -17.68 22.19
C SER A 550 33.97 -16.35 21.44
N ASP A 551 34.17 -16.39 20.13
CA ASP A 551 34.22 -15.18 19.29
C ASP A 551 32.82 -14.59 19.15
N PHE A 552 31.77 -15.44 19.14
CA PHE A 552 30.40 -14.96 19.19
C PHE A 552 30.11 -14.29 20.52
N ASN A 553 30.55 -14.88 21.65
CA ASN A 553 30.30 -14.28 22.96
C ASN A 553 30.99 -12.92 23.10
N ALA A 554 32.20 -12.76 22.54
CA ALA A 554 32.88 -11.47 22.47
C ALA A 554 32.08 -10.47 21.63
N PHE A 555 31.66 -10.87 20.43
CA PHE A 555 30.82 -10.05 19.55
C PHE A 555 29.48 -9.63 20.18
N ALA A 556 28.78 -10.57 20.82
CA ALA A 556 27.52 -10.32 21.50
C ALA A 556 27.69 -9.36 22.68
N TYR A 557 28.79 -9.51 23.44
CA TYR A 557 29.13 -8.58 24.49
C TYR A 557 29.43 -7.17 23.95
N GLU A 558 30.22 -7.05 22.88
CA GLU A 558 30.56 -5.77 22.25
C GLU A 558 29.32 -5.04 21.71
N ASN A 559 28.36 -5.77 21.14
CA ASN A 559 27.16 -5.22 20.50
C ASN A 559 25.89 -5.26 21.39
N ARG A 560 26.03 -5.57 22.69
CA ARG A 560 24.89 -5.67 23.63
C ARG A 560 24.06 -4.40 23.79
N GLN A 561 24.62 -3.24 23.42
CA GLN A 561 23.96 -1.93 23.49
C GLN A 561 23.43 -1.46 22.13
N ARG A 562 23.46 -2.31 21.10
CA ARG A 562 22.89 -1.98 19.79
C ARG A 562 21.39 -1.76 19.92
N GLY A 563 20.92 -0.58 19.52
CA GLY A 563 19.49 -0.25 19.53
C GLY A 563 18.70 -1.14 18.58
N THR A 564 17.42 -1.34 18.89
CA THR A 564 16.50 -2.10 18.04
C THR A 564 16.13 -1.25 16.82
N VAL A 565 16.16 -1.85 15.64
CA VAL A 565 15.77 -1.21 14.38
C VAL A 565 14.88 -2.13 13.56
N LEU A 566 14.09 -1.52 12.70
CA LEU A 566 13.29 -2.20 11.70
C LEU A 566 13.85 -2.00 10.31
N PHE A 567 13.91 -3.08 9.54
CA PHE A 567 14.20 -3.07 8.13
C PHE A 567 12.88 -3.26 7.37
N ASN A 568 12.51 -2.26 6.56
CA ASN A 568 11.35 -2.32 5.66
C ASN A 568 11.84 -2.18 4.22
N GLN A 569 11.65 -3.20 3.38
CA GLN A 569 11.87 -3.08 1.95
C GLN A 569 10.55 -3.07 1.18
N GLY A 570 10.46 -2.18 0.20
CA GLY A 570 9.22 -1.96 -0.55
C GLY A 570 9.42 -1.58 -2.01
N ASN A 571 8.29 -1.35 -2.68
CA ASN A 571 8.18 -1.20 -4.13
C ASN A 571 8.69 0.15 -4.66
N GLY A 572 9.08 1.06 -3.78
CA GLY A 572 9.91 2.21 -4.15
C GLY A 572 11.36 1.83 -4.52
N GLY A 573 11.75 0.57 -4.36
CA GLY A 573 13.12 0.10 -4.63
C GLY A 573 14.11 0.48 -3.53
N ILE A 574 13.60 0.77 -2.33
CA ILE A 574 14.36 1.28 -1.19
C ILE A 574 14.20 0.32 -0.01
N LEU A 575 15.31 -0.01 0.64
CA LEU A 575 15.36 -0.61 1.97
C LEU A 575 15.46 0.53 3.00
N GLN A 576 14.46 0.68 3.86
CA GLN A 576 14.42 1.67 4.93
C GLN A 576 14.87 1.05 6.25
N ILE A 577 15.65 1.80 7.03
CA ILE A 577 16.07 1.44 8.38
C ILE A 577 15.39 2.43 9.33
N ILE A 578 14.51 1.92 10.19
CA ILE A 578 13.65 2.71 11.08
C ILE A 578 14.06 2.44 12.52
N SER A 579 14.15 3.49 13.34
CA SER A 579 14.38 3.34 14.78
C SER A 579 13.15 2.76 15.47
N ASP A 580 13.31 1.71 16.27
CA ASP A 580 12.20 1.14 17.04
C ASP A 580 11.66 2.09 18.13
N ASP A 581 12.54 2.88 18.73
CA ASP A 581 12.20 3.78 19.82
C ASP A 581 11.37 4.99 19.35
N SER A 582 11.71 5.54 18.19
CA SER A 582 11.12 6.80 17.69
C SER A 582 10.20 6.63 16.49
N GLY A 583 10.33 5.56 15.71
CA GLY A 583 9.68 5.43 14.40
C GLY A 583 10.33 6.27 13.30
N ASP A 584 11.44 6.97 13.58
CA ASP A 584 12.12 7.83 12.61
C ASP A 584 12.96 7.01 11.61
N GLU A 585 12.94 7.42 10.33
CA GLU A 585 13.83 6.86 9.31
C GLU A 585 15.28 7.30 9.58
N ILE A 586 16.12 6.34 10.00
CA ILE A 586 17.55 6.53 10.26
C ILE A 586 18.27 6.79 8.93
N MET A 587 18.06 5.89 7.97
CA MET A 587 18.57 5.96 6.62
C MET A 587 17.81 5.01 5.70
N ALA A 588 18.02 5.16 4.40
CA ALA A 588 17.53 4.26 3.39
C ALA A 588 18.66 3.82 2.45
N PHE A 589 18.54 2.64 1.86
CA PHE A 589 19.50 2.05 0.94
C PHE A 589 18.82 1.64 -0.38
N ILE A 590 19.43 1.98 -1.51
CA ILE A 590 19.02 1.52 -2.84
C ILE A 590 20.03 0.47 -3.33
N PRO A 591 19.62 -0.81 -3.47
CA PRO A 591 20.49 -1.85 -4.01
C PRO A 591 20.94 -1.56 -5.45
N PRO A 592 22.18 -1.91 -5.81
CA PRO A 592 22.71 -1.60 -7.14
C PRO A 592 21.98 -2.35 -8.26
N ASN A 593 21.48 -3.57 -8.00
CA ASN A 593 20.66 -4.34 -8.92
C ASN A 593 19.22 -3.80 -9.08
N VAL A 594 18.78 -2.86 -8.23
CA VAL A 594 17.55 -2.07 -8.45
C VAL A 594 17.85 -0.80 -9.24
N LEU A 595 18.94 -0.13 -8.92
CA LEU A 595 19.30 1.14 -9.56
C LEU A 595 19.92 0.98 -10.96
N HIS A 596 20.45 -0.20 -11.30
CA HIS A 596 21.03 -0.50 -12.61
C HIS A 596 19.98 -0.86 -13.68
N ARG A 597 20.21 -0.43 -14.93
CA ARG A 597 19.45 -0.81 -16.16
C ARG A 597 17.96 -0.51 -16.09
N SER A 598 17.61 0.72 -15.75
CA SER A 598 16.25 1.24 -16.03
C SER A 598 15.09 0.66 -15.21
N ARG A 599 15.32 -0.16 -14.17
CA ARG A 599 14.20 -0.70 -13.36
C ARG A 599 13.42 0.40 -12.66
N MET A 600 14.11 1.41 -12.15
CA MET A 600 13.48 2.54 -11.46
C MET A 600 12.79 3.53 -12.40
N ALA A 601 13.09 3.52 -13.71
CA ALA A 601 12.41 4.38 -14.68
C ALA A 601 10.89 4.13 -14.68
N GLY A 602 10.47 2.86 -14.55
CA GLY A 602 9.06 2.49 -14.50
C GLY A 602 8.27 3.06 -13.32
N LEU A 603 8.96 3.57 -12.28
CA LEU A 603 8.32 4.30 -11.18
C LEU A 603 7.85 5.70 -11.58
N VAL A 604 8.46 6.28 -12.63
CA VAL A 604 8.22 7.66 -13.08
C VAL A 604 7.79 7.73 -14.55
N ASP A 605 7.83 6.61 -15.26
CA ASP A 605 7.31 6.41 -16.61
C ASP A 605 5.87 5.90 -16.54
N ASN A 606 4.94 6.83 -16.36
CA ASN A 606 3.50 6.58 -16.39
C ASN A 606 2.93 7.03 -17.75
N LEU A 607 2.11 6.18 -18.38
CA LEU A 607 1.40 6.45 -19.63
C LEU A 607 0.32 7.53 -19.49
N VAL A 608 -0.14 7.76 -18.24
CA VAL A 608 -1.11 8.80 -17.91
C VAL A 608 -0.33 10.07 -17.59
N GLU A 609 0.45 10.14 -16.49
CA GLU A 609 1.28 11.31 -16.15
C GLU A 609 2.51 11.01 -15.27
N ARG A 610 3.69 11.55 -15.62
CA ARG A 610 4.96 11.32 -14.89
C ARG A 610 4.97 11.84 -13.44
N ASN A 611 4.03 12.70 -13.07
CA ASN A 611 4.03 13.43 -11.80
C ASN A 611 3.57 12.58 -10.59
N GLU A 612 2.78 11.54 -10.83
CA GLU A 612 2.16 10.71 -9.79
C GLU A 612 2.97 9.45 -9.51
N GLY A 613 3.78 9.06 -10.50
CA GLY A 613 4.55 7.83 -10.51
C GLY A 613 3.68 6.58 -10.63
N SER A 614 4.31 5.42 -10.59
CA SER A 614 3.66 4.12 -10.78
C SER A 614 4.30 3.11 -9.86
N SER A 615 3.50 2.40 -9.07
CA SER A 615 3.99 1.31 -8.24
C SER A 615 4.39 0.13 -9.13
N ARG A 616 5.62 -0.33 -8.92
CA ARG A 616 6.21 -1.47 -9.64
C ARG A 616 6.78 -2.45 -8.65
N TYR A 617 6.82 -3.73 -9.00
CA TYR A 617 7.61 -4.65 -8.19
C TYR A 617 9.10 -4.29 -8.35
N LEU A 618 9.77 -4.00 -7.23
CA LEU A 618 11.21 -3.72 -7.16
C LEU A 618 11.88 -4.51 -6.03
N LEU A 619 11.53 -4.22 -4.77
CA LEU A 619 11.96 -4.98 -3.59
C LEU A 619 10.77 -5.71 -2.96
N SER A 620 10.21 -6.65 -3.72
CA SER A 620 9.00 -7.39 -3.37
C SER A 620 9.33 -8.85 -3.04
N GLY A 621 10.42 -9.04 -2.29
CA GLY A 621 10.89 -10.35 -1.84
C GLY A 621 11.08 -10.38 -0.33
N PRO A 622 11.37 -11.56 0.24
CA PRO A 622 11.75 -11.70 1.63
C PRO A 622 13.15 -11.14 1.95
N MET A 623 13.35 -10.79 3.22
CA MET A 623 14.66 -10.51 3.82
C MET A 623 14.98 -11.50 4.94
N VAL A 624 16.28 -11.67 5.22
CA VAL A 624 16.82 -12.39 6.36
C VAL A 624 17.99 -11.61 6.96
N VAL A 625 18.11 -11.60 8.28
CA VAL A 625 19.23 -11.00 9.01
C VAL A 625 19.74 -11.97 10.05
N GLU A 626 21.04 -12.21 10.09
CA GLU A 626 21.65 -13.19 11.00
C GLU A 626 23.08 -12.80 11.41
N ASP A 627 23.51 -13.26 12.59
CA ASP A 627 24.89 -13.15 13.04
C ASP A 627 25.74 -14.29 12.49
N VAL A 628 26.68 -13.94 11.62
CA VAL A 628 27.52 -14.86 10.84
C VAL A 628 28.99 -14.63 11.12
N LYS A 629 29.80 -15.69 11.05
CA LYS A 629 31.27 -15.59 11.14
C LYS A 629 31.86 -15.59 9.73
N ILE A 630 32.28 -14.43 9.26
CA ILE A 630 32.76 -14.25 7.89
C ILE A 630 34.14 -13.60 7.88
N ASN A 631 34.83 -13.67 6.74
CA ASN A 631 36.00 -12.87 6.43
C ASN A 631 35.55 -11.68 5.56
N PRO A 632 35.12 -10.54 6.15
CA PRO A 632 34.54 -9.46 5.39
C PRO A 632 35.61 -8.77 4.53
N PRO A 633 35.29 -8.37 3.29
CA PRO A 633 36.28 -7.89 2.34
C PRO A 633 36.91 -6.54 2.71
N TYR A 634 36.26 -5.79 3.61
CA TYR A 634 36.69 -4.48 4.08
C TYR A 634 37.45 -4.52 5.43
N ASP A 635 37.44 -5.65 6.13
CA ASP A 635 38.11 -5.85 7.43
C ASP A 635 38.57 -7.32 7.57
N PRO A 636 39.61 -7.74 6.82
CA PRO A 636 39.94 -9.15 6.68
C PRO A 636 40.26 -9.87 8.00
N GLY A 637 39.83 -11.13 8.07
CA GLY A 637 39.93 -12.02 9.23
C GLY A 637 38.54 -12.54 9.63
N ASP A 638 38.46 -13.79 10.08
CA ASP A 638 37.19 -14.40 10.50
C ASP A 638 36.62 -13.69 11.73
N LYS A 639 35.51 -12.99 11.55
CA LYS A 639 34.85 -12.18 12.59
C LYS A 639 33.35 -12.35 12.50
N TYR A 640 32.68 -12.25 13.65
CA TYR A 640 31.24 -12.15 13.69
C TYR A 640 30.76 -10.79 13.19
N LYS A 641 29.75 -10.82 12.33
CA LYS A 641 29.05 -9.69 11.76
C LYS A 641 27.56 -10.00 11.70
N THR A 642 26.71 -8.98 11.78
CA THR A 642 25.28 -9.12 11.50
C THR A 642 25.04 -8.81 10.03
N VAL A 643 24.63 -9.79 9.23
CA VAL A 643 24.45 -9.65 7.78
C VAL A 643 22.97 -9.73 7.41
N LEU A 644 22.50 -8.74 6.65
CA LEU A 644 21.20 -8.72 5.99
C LEU A 644 21.35 -9.23 4.56
N ILE A 645 20.48 -10.14 4.15
CA ILE A 645 20.29 -10.53 2.74
C ILE A 645 18.85 -10.25 2.35
N GLY A 646 18.66 -9.45 1.30
CA GLY A 646 17.35 -9.16 0.71
C GLY A 646 17.25 -9.73 -0.70
N THR A 647 16.07 -10.25 -1.04
CA THR A 647 15.76 -10.66 -2.42
C THR A 647 14.86 -9.63 -3.11
N LEU A 648 14.95 -9.54 -4.44
CA LEU A 648 14.08 -8.67 -5.23
C LEU A 648 12.66 -9.26 -5.40
N GLY A 649 12.52 -10.59 -5.22
CA GLY A 649 11.26 -11.31 -5.33
C GLY A 649 10.56 -11.08 -6.67
N TYR A 650 9.36 -10.50 -6.66
CA TYR A 650 8.64 -10.16 -7.89
C TYR A 650 9.33 -9.08 -8.74
N GLY A 651 10.21 -8.28 -8.12
CA GLY A 651 10.92 -7.20 -8.81
C GLY A 651 12.09 -7.66 -9.68
N GLY A 652 12.50 -8.93 -9.58
CA GLY A 652 13.48 -9.51 -10.49
C GLY A 652 14.25 -10.70 -9.90
N THR A 653 15.30 -11.11 -10.62
CA THR A 653 16.06 -12.35 -10.38
C THR A 653 17.33 -12.12 -9.59
N GLY A 654 17.24 -11.30 -8.52
CA GLY A 654 18.41 -10.80 -7.81
C GLY A 654 18.31 -10.85 -6.29
N LEU A 655 19.47 -10.74 -5.66
CA LEU A 655 19.65 -10.64 -4.21
C LEU A 655 20.73 -9.60 -3.91
N TYR A 656 20.74 -9.06 -2.70
CA TYR A 656 21.80 -8.17 -2.21
C TYR A 656 22.11 -8.46 -0.75
N ALA A 657 23.33 -8.11 -0.32
CA ALA A 657 23.79 -8.30 1.04
C ALA A 657 24.45 -7.05 1.63
N LEU A 658 24.12 -6.77 2.89
CA LEU A 658 24.67 -5.69 3.69
C LEU A 658 25.21 -6.26 5.01
N ASP A 659 26.36 -5.77 5.45
CA ASP A 659 26.74 -5.84 6.85
C ASP A 659 26.03 -4.72 7.61
N VAL A 660 25.13 -5.11 8.51
CA VAL A 660 24.31 -4.23 9.34
C VAL A 660 24.68 -4.35 10.83
N THR A 661 25.91 -4.77 11.13
CA THR A 661 26.42 -4.84 12.52
C THR A 661 26.19 -3.51 13.25
N ASP A 662 26.50 -2.39 12.58
CA ASP A 662 26.04 -1.05 12.92
C ASP A 662 24.98 -0.61 11.88
N PRO A 663 23.67 -0.62 12.22
CA PRO A 663 22.62 -0.30 11.27
C PRO A 663 22.59 1.17 10.85
N THR A 664 23.33 2.05 11.54
CA THR A 664 23.44 3.47 11.17
C THR A 664 24.51 3.72 10.10
N LYS A 665 25.42 2.75 9.91
CA LYS A 665 26.57 2.82 8.99
C LYS A 665 26.84 1.45 8.36
N PRO A 666 25.88 0.89 7.59
CA PRO A 666 26.04 -0.43 7.02
C PRO A 666 27.12 -0.46 5.94
N TYR A 667 27.71 -1.62 5.71
CA TYR A 667 28.63 -1.86 4.58
C TYR A 667 27.94 -2.70 3.51
N PHE A 668 28.00 -2.26 2.25
CA PHE A 668 27.63 -3.08 1.12
C PHE A 668 28.65 -4.21 0.90
N LEU A 669 28.17 -5.46 0.86
CA LEU A 669 29.01 -6.62 0.60
C LEU A 669 28.98 -7.00 -0.88
N TRP A 670 27.79 -7.33 -1.39
CA TRP A 670 27.59 -7.76 -2.76
C TRP A 670 26.11 -7.67 -3.19
N ALA A 671 25.87 -7.72 -4.50
CA ALA A 671 24.56 -7.95 -5.09
C ALA A 671 24.68 -8.82 -6.34
N ARG A 672 23.63 -9.59 -6.62
CA ARG A 672 23.52 -10.51 -7.76
C ARG A 672 22.28 -10.21 -8.58
N ASP A 673 22.35 -10.46 -9.89
CA ASP A 673 21.17 -10.52 -10.76
C ASP A 673 21.44 -11.43 -11.96
N SER A 674 20.66 -12.50 -12.15
CA SER A 674 20.98 -13.49 -13.18
C SER A 674 20.52 -13.14 -14.58
N THR A 675 19.48 -12.34 -14.75
CA THR A 675 18.80 -12.23 -16.05
C THR A 675 18.54 -10.78 -16.44
N VAL A 676 18.99 -10.42 -17.65
CA VAL A 676 18.69 -9.13 -18.27
C VAL A 676 17.70 -9.31 -19.41
N TYR A 677 16.65 -8.50 -19.46
CA TYR A 677 15.65 -8.53 -20.53
C TYR A 677 16.12 -7.74 -21.77
N SER A 678 15.61 -8.09 -22.94
CA SER A 678 15.83 -7.35 -24.19
C SER A 678 15.11 -5.99 -24.19
N GLU A 679 15.48 -5.09 -25.09
CA GLU A 679 14.92 -3.73 -25.19
C GLU A 679 13.39 -3.69 -25.35
N ASP A 680 12.79 -4.73 -25.93
CA ASP A 680 11.34 -4.90 -26.11
C ASP A 680 10.63 -5.41 -24.84
N GLY A 681 11.36 -5.80 -23.79
CA GLY A 681 10.82 -6.32 -22.53
C GLY A 681 10.14 -7.69 -22.64
N VAL A 682 10.22 -8.35 -23.80
CA VAL A 682 9.52 -9.63 -24.08
C VAL A 682 10.48 -10.83 -24.08
N GLY A 683 11.79 -10.61 -24.19
CA GLY A 683 12.82 -11.65 -24.20
C GLY A 683 14.01 -11.37 -23.26
N PHE A 684 15.01 -12.25 -23.28
CA PHE A 684 16.28 -12.08 -22.57
C PHE A 684 17.36 -11.54 -23.49
N HIS A 685 18.25 -10.70 -22.95
CA HIS A 685 19.43 -10.24 -23.66
C HIS A 685 20.45 -11.40 -23.77
N PRO A 686 20.97 -11.72 -24.97
CA PRO A 686 21.81 -12.90 -25.18
C PRO A 686 23.19 -12.82 -24.50
N ASP A 687 23.81 -11.63 -24.42
CA ASP A 687 25.24 -11.51 -24.07
C ASP A 687 25.54 -10.85 -22.71
N LYS A 688 24.54 -10.66 -21.83
CA LYS A 688 24.71 -9.84 -20.60
C LYS A 688 23.94 -10.39 -19.39
N ASN A 689 23.91 -11.71 -19.23
CA ASN A 689 23.31 -12.39 -18.08
C ASN A 689 24.36 -12.61 -16.96
N ASP A 690 23.87 -12.79 -15.74
CA ASP A 690 24.65 -12.90 -14.50
C ASP A 690 25.54 -11.70 -14.18
N LEU A 691 25.01 -10.80 -13.37
CA LEU A 691 25.62 -9.59 -12.86
C LEU A 691 26.01 -9.80 -11.40
N LEU A 692 27.24 -9.41 -11.05
CA LEU A 692 27.73 -9.43 -9.68
C LEU A 692 28.38 -8.09 -9.34
N TRP A 693 27.79 -7.41 -8.36
CA TRP A 693 28.39 -6.25 -7.69
C TRP A 693 29.11 -6.71 -6.45
N ARG A 694 30.31 -6.20 -6.21
CA ARG A 694 31.12 -6.53 -5.02
C ARG A 694 31.76 -5.33 -4.40
N TYR A 695 32.04 -5.42 -3.10
CA TYR A 695 32.95 -4.52 -2.42
C TYR A 695 34.30 -4.39 -3.16
N SER A 696 34.82 -3.18 -3.28
CA SER A 696 36.26 -2.93 -3.51
C SER A 696 36.71 -1.65 -2.81
N ASN A 697 38.03 -1.51 -2.60
CA ASN A 697 38.64 -0.35 -1.92
C ASN A 697 38.49 0.98 -2.68
N ALA A 698 38.14 0.94 -3.97
CA ALA A 698 37.93 2.12 -4.82
C ALA A 698 36.44 2.44 -5.09
N GLY A 699 35.52 1.71 -4.44
CA GLY A 699 34.10 1.66 -4.79
C GLY A 699 33.68 0.22 -5.11
N SER A 700 32.39 -0.06 -5.30
CA SER A 700 31.95 -1.39 -5.73
C SER A 700 32.37 -1.69 -7.17
N THR A 701 32.68 -2.95 -7.49
CA THR A 701 32.97 -3.40 -8.87
C THR A 701 31.77 -4.17 -9.43
N LEU A 702 31.49 -4.00 -10.73
CA LEU A 702 30.49 -4.80 -11.47
C LEU A 702 31.21 -5.76 -12.44
N SER A 703 30.92 -7.05 -12.32
CA SER A 703 31.30 -8.11 -13.28
C SER A 703 30.06 -8.70 -13.95
N SER A 704 30.17 -9.15 -15.21
CA SER A 704 29.05 -9.72 -15.98
C SER A 704 29.48 -10.88 -16.89
N GLY A 705 28.59 -11.82 -17.18
CA GLY A 705 28.84 -12.89 -18.16
C GLY A 705 29.91 -13.89 -17.73
N GLU A 706 30.75 -14.33 -18.68
CA GLU A 706 31.81 -15.35 -18.43
C GLU A 706 32.86 -14.93 -17.38
N ASP A 707 33.02 -13.62 -17.14
CA ASP A 707 33.93 -13.08 -16.13
C ASP A 707 33.41 -13.25 -14.69
N VAL A 708 32.15 -13.67 -14.52
CA VAL A 708 31.57 -13.97 -13.22
C VAL A 708 31.98 -15.38 -12.79
N SER A 709 32.98 -15.44 -11.90
CA SER A 709 33.34 -16.67 -11.18
C SER A 709 32.10 -17.38 -10.63
N LYS A 710 31.92 -18.63 -11.07
CA LYS A 710 30.84 -19.55 -10.66
C LYS A 710 29.43 -19.01 -10.91
N SER A 711 29.10 -18.82 -12.19
CA SER A 711 27.84 -18.25 -12.66
C SER A 711 26.56 -18.95 -12.15
N ILE A 712 25.46 -18.19 -12.07
CA ILE A 712 24.11 -18.64 -11.63
C ILE A 712 22.99 -18.33 -12.67
N PRO A 713 23.12 -18.76 -13.93
CA PRO A 713 22.23 -18.35 -15.03
C PRO A 713 20.78 -18.80 -14.86
N ASP A 714 20.54 -19.84 -14.07
CA ASP A 714 19.21 -20.45 -13.87
C ASP A 714 18.45 -19.90 -12.65
N LEU A 715 19.00 -18.87 -11.99
CA LEU A 715 18.30 -18.15 -10.94
C LEU A 715 17.09 -17.40 -11.52
N ARG A 716 15.95 -17.47 -10.83
CA ARG A 716 14.70 -16.80 -11.20
C ARG A 716 14.22 -15.95 -10.01
N ARG A 717 12.90 -15.72 -9.87
CA ARG A 717 12.34 -14.88 -8.79
C ARG A 717 12.42 -15.62 -7.46
N VAL A 718 13.34 -15.21 -6.58
CA VAL A 718 13.50 -15.83 -5.25
C VAL A 718 12.44 -15.30 -4.30
N LEU A 719 11.38 -16.09 -4.12
CA LEU A 719 10.21 -15.75 -3.31
C LEU A 719 10.23 -16.39 -1.91
N GLY A 720 10.90 -17.55 -1.78
CA GLY A 720 11.19 -18.16 -0.50
C GLY A 720 12.28 -17.38 0.25
N ARG A 721 12.12 -17.25 1.58
CA ARG A 721 13.12 -16.58 2.41
C ARG A 721 14.43 -17.37 2.37
N PRO A 722 15.57 -16.74 2.04
CA PRO A 722 16.86 -17.40 2.15
C PRO A 722 17.18 -17.80 3.59
N PHE A 723 17.79 -18.96 3.76
CA PHE A 723 18.35 -19.38 5.05
C PHE A 723 19.82 -18.94 5.14
N ILE A 724 20.25 -18.44 6.30
CA ILE A 724 21.67 -18.16 6.58
C ILE A 724 22.13 -19.13 7.66
N GLY A 725 23.20 -19.87 7.40
CA GLY A 725 23.76 -20.79 8.37
C GLY A 725 25.16 -21.23 7.96
N TRP A 726 25.70 -22.23 8.64
CA TRP A 726 27.04 -22.72 8.37
C TRP A 726 27.08 -24.20 8.10
N VAL A 727 28.05 -24.58 7.27
CA VAL A 727 28.43 -25.97 7.01
C VAL A 727 29.87 -26.17 7.45
N LYS A 728 30.22 -27.42 7.76
CA LYS A 728 31.61 -27.83 7.96
C LYS A 728 32.13 -28.41 6.66
N ASP A 729 33.03 -27.69 6.02
CA ASP A 729 33.69 -28.11 4.79
C ASP A 729 35.10 -28.59 5.13
N SER A 730 35.25 -29.92 5.24
CA SER A 730 36.46 -30.55 5.80
C SER A 730 36.75 -30.06 7.24
N SER A 731 37.83 -29.28 7.44
CA SER A 731 38.20 -28.70 8.73
C SER A 731 37.75 -27.25 8.93
N GLU A 732 37.18 -26.61 7.91
CA GLU A 732 36.82 -25.18 7.95
C GLU A 732 35.31 -25.00 8.06
N THR A 733 34.90 -24.03 8.88
CA THR A 733 33.50 -23.60 8.97
C THR A 733 33.24 -22.53 7.92
N ARG A 734 32.20 -22.72 7.11
CA ARG A 734 31.81 -21.76 6.07
C ARG A 734 30.36 -21.35 6.27
N TRP A 735 30.13 -20.04 6.33
CA TRP A 735 28.79 -19.46 6.40
C TRP A 735 28.25 -19.24 4.99
N ILE A 736 27.09 -19.83 4.72
CA ILE A 736 26.44 -19.79 3.42
C ILE A 736 25.00 -19.29 3.55
N THR A 737 24.48 -18.73 2.46
CA THR A 737 23.06 -18.52 2.27
C THR A 737 22.50 -19.59 1.34
N LEU A 738 21.43 -20.26 1.75
CA LEU A 738 20.79 -21.38 1.06
C LEU A 738 19.36 -21.00 0.66
N PHE A 739 19.01 -21.16 -0.60
CA PHE A 739 17.69 -20.79 -1.12
C PHE A 739 17.33 -21.56 -2.40
N GLY A 740 16.02 -21.70 -2.66
CA GLY A 740 15.52 -22.23 -3.93
C GLY A 740 15.74 -21.24 -5.07
N ALA A 741 15.99 -21.75 -6.28
CA ALA A 741 16.23 -20.92 -7.46
C ALA A 741 15.02 -20.07 -7.89
N GLY A 742 13.85 -20.28 -7.30
CA GLY A 742 12.67 -19.46 -7.52
C GLY A 742 11.87 -19.88 -8.75
N ALA A 743 10.99 -18.99 -9.22
CA ALA A 743 10.11 -19.25 -10.35
C ALA A 743 10.31 -18.26 -11.50
N GLY A 744 10.19 -18.77 -12.73
CA GLY A 744 10.17 -17.98 -13.96
C GLY A 744 8.79 -17.38 -14.27
N SER A 745 8.70 -16.43 -15.20
CA SER A 745 7.43 -15.88 -15.65
C SER A 745 6.71 -16.84 -16.60
N SER A 746 5.54 -17.32 -16.22
CA SER A 746 4.59 -17.93 -17.14
C SER A 746 3.74 -16.85 -17.82
N GLN A 747 3.78 -16.78 -19.15
CA GLN A 747 2.82 -15.96 -19.90
C GLN A 747 1.67 -16.85 -20.38
N ILE A 748 0.43 -16.47 -20.07
CA ILE A 748 -0.78 -17.07 -20.62
C ILE A 748 -1.08 -16.32 -21.92
N TRP A 749 -1.00 -17.00 -23.06
CA TRP A 749 -1.41 -16.45 -24.34
C TRP A 749 -2.94 -16.46 -24.47
N SER A 750 -3.48 -15.60 -25.35
CA SER A 750 -4.93 -15.50 -25.61
C SER A 750 -5.57 -16.80 -26.11
N ASP A 751 -4.78 -17.80 -26.49
CA ASP A 751 -5.23 -19.14 -26.90
C ASP A 751 -5.17 -20.19 -25.76
N GLY A 752 -4.81 -19.79 -24.55
CA GLY A 752 -4.69 -20.66 -23.38
C GLY A 752 -3.40 -21.49 -23.32
N SER A 753 -2.45 -21.27 -24.23
CA SER A 753 -1.13 -21.90 -24.17
C SER A 753 -0.21 -21.20 -23.16
N ILE A 754 0.56 -22.01 -22.42
CA ILE A 754 1.61 -21.54 -21.51
C ILE A 754 2.93 -21.69 -22.28
N SER A 755 3.60 -20.58 -22.55
CA SER A 755 4.95 -20.60 -23.15
C SER A 755 5.98 -20.16 -22.13
N LEU A 756 7.01 -20.99 -21.95
CA LEU A 756 8.29 -20.57 -21.39
C LEU A 756 9.01 -19.81 -22.52
N SER A 757 9.08 -18.49 -22.48
CA SER A 757 9.81 -17.73 -23.50
C SER A 757 11.33 -17.78 -23.27
N ASN A 758 11.89 -18.99 -23.37
CA ASN A 758 12.96 -19.30 -24.33
C ASN A 758 12.97 -20.82 -24.56
N ARG A 759 13.11 -21.25 -25.82
CA ARG A 759 13.17 -22.66 -26.23
C ARG A 759 14.21 -23.42 -25.39
N GLY A 760 13.77 -24.20 -24.40
CA GLY A 760 14.63 -25.08 -23.60
C GLY A 760 15.09 -24.54 -22.23
N ASP A 761 14.50 -23.46 -21.71
CA ASP A 761 14.84 -22.94 -20.38
C ASP A 761 14.27 -23.82 -19.23
N GLU A 762 15.15 -24.42 -18.41
CA GLU A 762 14.82 -25.21 -17.21
C GLU A 762 15.02 -24.44 -15.87
N GLY A 763 15.14 -23.11 -15.92
CA GLY A 763 15.45 -22.29 -14.74
C GLY A 763 14.47 -22.41 -13.57
N GLY A 764 14.97 -22.11 -12.37
CA GLY A 764 14.22 -22.23 -11.12
C GLY A 764 14.23 -23.64 -10.50
N ARG A 765 14.75 -24.65 -11.20
CA ARG A 765 14.79 -26.07 -10.78
C ARG A 765 16.10 -26.45 -10.07
N ALA A 766 16.53 -25.63 -9.13
CA ALA A 766 17.76 -25.85 -8.37
C ALA A 766 17.67 -25.28 -6.96
N ILE A 767 18.56 -25.72 -6.09
CA ILE A 767 18.85 -25.08 -4.81
C ILE A 767 20.27 -24.50 -4.89
N TYR A 768 20.41 -23.23 -4.53
CA TYR A 768 21.68 -22.52 -4.53
C TYR A 768 22.22 -22.33 -3.12
N ALA A 769 23.54 -22.44 -2.99
CA ALA A 769 24.31 -22.09 -1.81
C ALA A 769 25.34 -21.03 -2.20
N LEU A 770 25.29 -19.83 -1.61
CA LEU A 770 26.27 -18.75 -1.84
C LEU A 770 27.05 -18.46 -0.57
N ASP A 771 28.32 -18.10 -0.70
CA ASP A 771 29.13 -17.57 0.39
C ASP A 771 28.57 -16.21 0.86
N VAL A 772 28.34 -16.08 2.17
CA VAL A 772 27.69 -14.89 2.74
C VAL A 772 28.56 -13.63 2.59
N ALA A 773 29.88 -13.76 2.63
CA ALA A 773 30.80 -12.62 2.64
C ALA A 773 30.90 -11.94 1.27
N ASN A 774 30.79 -12.72 0.18
CA ASN A 774 31.16 -12.25 -1.15
C ASN A 774 30.18 -12.63 -2.27
N GLY A 775 29.14 -13.42 -1.99
CA GLY A 775 28.10 -13.79 -2.95
C GLY A 775 28.58 -14.70 -4.08
N GLU A 776 29.74 -15.35 -3.95
CA GLU A 776 30.16 -16.43 -4.85
C GLU A 776 29.36 -17.69 -4.57
N ARG A 777 29.11 -18.45 -5.62
CA ARG A 777 28.53 -19.78 -5.47
C ARG A 777 29.46 -20.66 -4.63
N PHE A 778 28.97 -21.18 -3.52
CA PHE A 778 29.75 -22.04 -2.64
C PHE A 778 29.98 -23.41 -3.28
N HIS A 779 28.91 -23.99 -3.84
CA HIS A 779 28.90 -25.30 -4.50
C HIS A 779 28.09 -25.26 -5.80
N ASP A 780 28.32 -26.20 -6.72
CA ASP A 780 27.46 -26.38 -7.90
C ASP A 780 25.97 -26.47 -7.51
N PRO A 781 25.06 -25.98 -8.37
CA PRO A 781 23.64 -25.96 -8.06
C PRO A 781 23.14 -27.36 -7.72
N ILE A 782 22.38 -27.48 -6.65
CA ILE A 782 21.86 -28.76 -6.18
C ILE A 782 20.59 -29.05 -6.99
N VAL A 783 20.66 -30.07 -7.85
CA VAL A 783 19.63 -30.39 -8.85
C VAL A 783 19.25 -31.87 -8.80
N HIS A 784 18.10 -32.19 -9.39
CA HIS A 784 17.65 -33.56 -9.65
C HIS A 784 16.71 -33.56 -10.85
N ASP A 785 16.74 -34.59 -11.71
CA ASP A 785 15.97 -34.64 -12.97
C ASP A 785 14.45 -34.46 -12.74
N ASP A 786 13.93 -35.04 -11.66
CA ASP A 786 12.54 -34.90 -11.25
C ASP A 786 12.19 -33.57 -10.56
N LEU A 787 13.15 -32.78 -10.07
CA LEU A 787 12.90 -31.58 -9.26
C LEU A 787 12.10 -30.53 -10.05
N GLY A 788 10.98 -30.06 -9.50
CA GLY A 788 10.25 -28.90 -10.01
C GLY A 788 10.96 -27.57 -9.72
N GLN A 789 10.29 -26.45 -9.96
CA GLN A 789 10.80 -25.17 -9.49
C GLN A 789 10.72 -25.10 -7.96
N VAL A 790 11.74 -24.54 -7.32
CA VAL A 790 11.84 -24.45 -5.86
C VAL A 790 11.51 -23.01 -5.44
N ILE A 791 10.25 -22.79 -5.05
CA ILE A 791 9.72 -21.45 -4.75
C ILE A 791 9.74 -21.15 -3.25
N GLY A 792 9.24 -22.08 -2.44
CA GLY A 792 9.12 -21.93 -0.99
C GLY A 792 10.47 -21.80 -0.28
N GLU A 793 10.45 -21.30 0.96
CA GLU A 793 11.64 -21.30 1.80
C GLU A 793 12.08 -22.73 2.14
N ILE A 794 13.40 -22.92 2.31
CA ILE A 794 13.97 -24.21 2.69
C ILE A 794 13.90 -24.31 4.21
N ALA A 795 13.12 -25.27 4.71
CA ALA A 795 13.00 -25.52 6.14
C ALA A 795 14.22 -26.28 6.65
N VAL A 796 15.22 -25.58 7.22
CA VAL A 796 16.45 -26.17 7.75
C VAL A 796 16.26 -26.66 9.18
N ALA A 797 16.36 -27.98 9.37
CA ALA A 797 16.14 -28.62 10.66
C ALA A 797 17.10 -28.08 11.74
N LYS A 798 16.59 -27.91 12.96
CA LYS A 798 17.40 -27.54 14.12
C LYS A 798 18.38 -28.66 14.46
N GLY A 799 19.63 -28.27 14.72
CA GLY A 799 20.65 -29.13 15.28
C GLY A 799 20.24 -29.75 16.62
N ALA A 800 20.88 -30.85 16.99
CA ALA A 800 20.62 -31.59 18.22
C ALA A 800 21.18 -30.87 19.47
N SER A 801 22.12 -29.94 19.31
CA SER A 801 22.76 -29.22 20.40
C SER A 801 22.91 -27.71 20.14
N ARG A 802 23.24 -26.95 21.20
CA ARG A 802 23.58 -25.51 21.08
C ARG A 802 24.84 -25.24 20.25
N ALA A 803 25.75 -26.22 20.16
CA ALA A 803 26.97 -26.09 19.34
C ALA A 803 26.66 -26.18 17.84
N GLU A 804 25.50 -26.70 17.47
CA GLU A 804 25.00 -26.83 16.09
C GLU A 804 24.01 -25.71 15.74
N TYR A 805 24.06 -24.59 16.47
CA TYR A 805 23.20 -23.44 16.21
C TYR A 805 23.42 -22.93 14.78
N LEU A 806 22.37 -22.92 13.96
CA LEU A 806 22.39 -22.60 12.50
C LEU A 806 23.27 -23.50 11.63
N LYS A 807 23.69 -24.65 12.15
CA LYS A 807 24.34 -25.67 11.32
C LYS A 807 23.36 -26.20 10.28
N ILE A 808 23.80 -26.28 9.03
CA ILE A 808 22.99 -26.83 7.93
C ILE A 808 23.37 -28.30 7.73
N ASP A 809 22.67 -29.19 8.42
CA ASP A 809 22.81 -30.64 8.23
C ASP A 809 21.73 -31.22 7.33
N LYS A 810 20.48 -30.80 7.57
CA LYS A 810 19.30 -31.32 6.87
C LYS A 810 18.29 -30.20 6.60
N GLY A 811 17.79 -30.13 5.37
CA GLY A 811 16.73 -29.20 4.95
C GLY A 811 15.61 -29.91 4.19
N TYR A 812 14.44 -29.27 4.12
CA TYR A 812 13.28 -29.79 3.41
C TYR A 812 12.63 -28.69 2.57
N VAL A 813 12.13 -29.06 1.39
CA VAL A 813 11.47 -28.10 0.50
C VAL A 813 10.46 -28.80 -0.40
N GLY A 814 9.34 -28.13 -0.69
CA GLY A 814 8.37 -28.55 -1.70
C GLY A 814 8.72 -27.96 -3.07
N ASP A 815 8.20 -28.56 -4.14
CA ASP A 815 8.40 -28.05 -5.49
C ASP A 815 7.08 -27.87 -6.29
N THR A 816 7.21 -27.31 -7.49
CA THR A 816 6.07 -27.09 -8.38
C THR A 816 5.51 -28.33 -9.05
N ARG A 817 6.06 -29.52 -8.78
CA ARG A 817 5.54 -30.80 -9.27
C ARG A 817 4.74 -31.55 -8.20
N GLY A 818 4.53 -30.95 -7.02
CA GLY A 818 3.83 -31.59 -5.91
C GLY A 818 4.72 -32.60 -5.19
N GLN A 819 6.04 -32.46 -5.28
CA GLN A 819 7.00 -33.33 -4.60
C GLN A 819 7.60 -32.60 -3.38
N ILE A 820 7.98 -33.38 -2.38
CA ILE A 820 8.70 -32.87 -1.20
C ILE A 820 10.07 -33.53 -1.15
N TRP A 821 11.09 -32.71 -1.01
CA TRP A 821 12.50 -33.09 -1.08
C TRP A 821 13.18 -32.91 0.25
N ARG A 822 14.20 -33.74 0.47
CA ARG A 822 15.12 -33.64 1.60
C ARG A 822 16.52 -33.37 1.08
N LEU A 823 17.11 -32.29 1.56
CA LEU A 823 18.50 -31.92 1.36
C LEU A 823 19.33 -32.37 2.55
N ARG A 824 20.50 -32.98 2.31
CA ARG A 824 21.47 -33.31 3.36
C ARG A 824 22.88 -32.86 2.98
N TRP A 825 23.58 -32.30 3.96
CA TRP A 825 25.02 -32.02 3.88
C TRP A 825 25.81 -33.22 4.43
N ASP A 826 26.79 -33.72 3.68
CA ASP A 826 27.72 -34.75 4.12
C ASP A 826 29.08 -34.11 4.44
N GLU A 827 29.39 -33.96 5.73
CA GLU A 827 30.67 -33.39 6.18
C GLU A 827 31.89 -34.24 5.83
N SER A 828 31.70 -35.52 5.49
CA SER A 828 32.80 -36.46 5.24
C SER A 828 33.35 -36.38 3.81
N VAL A 829 32.67 -35.67 2.90
CA VAL A 829 33.06 -35.51 1.50
C VAL A 829 32.94 -34.04 1.11
N LEU A 830 34.04 -33.42 0.64
CA LEU A 830 34.05 -32.06 0.10
C LEU A 830 32.89 -31.84 -0.89
N GLY A 831 32.02 -30.89 -0.59
CA GLY A 831 31.00 -30.35 -1.49
C GLY A 831 29.76 -31.22 -1.75
N ASN A 832 29.69 -32.50 -1.36
CA ASN A 832 28.63 -33.35 -1.89
C ASN A 832 27.30 -33.21 -1.12
N TRP A 833 26.46 -32.27 -1.56
CA TRP A 833 25.05 -32.21 -1.18
C TRP A 833 24.29 -33.41 -1.75
N THR A 834 23.43 -34.03 -0.93
CA THR A 834 22.50 -35.05 -1.42
C THR A 834 21.06 -34.55 -1.37
N LEU A 835 20.39 -34.65 -2.52
CA LEU A 835 18.97 -34.33 -2.65
C LEU A 835 18.19 -35.63 -2.88
N SER A 836 17.33 -35.99 -1.93
CA SER A 836 16.52 -37.21 -1.99
C SER A 836 15.04 -36.87 -1.97
N LYS A 837 14.26 -37.50 -2.85
CA LYS A 837 12.79 -37.36 -2.88
C LYS A 837 12.20 -38.01 -1.62
N LEU A 838 11.44 -37.26 -0.83
CA LEU A 838 10.83 -37.71 0.42
C LEU A 838 9.39 -38.17 0.19
N ALA A 839 8.64 -37.38 -0.56
CA ALA A 839 7.28 -37.70 -0.98
C ALA A 839 7.10 -37.36 -2.46
N ASP A 840 6.52 -38.29 -3.21
CA ASP A 840 6.05 -38.07 -4.58
C ASP A 840 4.53 -38.06 -4.56
N LEU A 841 3.96 -36.87 -4.37
CA LEU A 841 2.51 -36.69 -4.35
C LEU A 841 1.99 -36.27 -5.73
N SER A 842 2.80 -36.41 -6.79
CA SER A 842 2.48 -35.98 -8.16
C SER A 842 1.59 -36.98 -8.92
N GLY A 843 1.16 -36.63 -10.15
CA GLY A 843 0.43 -37.51 -11.07
C GLY A 843 -0.99 -37.05 -11.43
N PRO A 844 -1.77 -37.81 -12.22
CA PRO A 844 -3.11 -37.42 -12.67
C PRO A 844 -4.14 -37.20 -11.55
N LYS A 845 -3.89 -37.79 -10.38
CA LYS A 845 -4.65 -37.58 -9.12
C LYS A 845 -3.75 -37.02 -8.00
N GLY A 846 -2.59 -36.48 -8.37
CA GLY A 846 -1.61 -35.94 -7.43
C GLY A 846 -2.02 -34.58 -6.88
N VAL A 847 -1.27 -34.08 -5.91
CA VAL A 847 -1.49 -32.77 -5.29
C VAL A 847 -0.97 -31.63 -6.19
N PRO A 848 -1.54 -30.43 -6.09
CA PRO A 848 -1.01 -29.25 -6.76
C PRO A 848 0.40 -28.84 -6.27
N PRO A 849 1.03 -27.85 -6.94
CA PRO A 849 2.34 -27.29 -6.55
C PRO A 849 2.46 -26.88 -5.07
N PHE A 850 3.62 -27.18 -4.45
CA PHE A 850 4.00 -26.61 -3.16
C PHE A 850 4.76 -25.29 -3.38
N VAL A 851 4.02 -24.18 -3.36
CA VAL A 851 4.59 -22.83 -3.50
C VAL A 851 5.03 -22.25 -2.15
N HIS A 852 4.35 -22.65 -1.07
CA HIS A 852 4.64 -22.20 0.29
C HIS A 852 5.84 -22.93 0.91
N GLY A 853 6.47 -22.30 1.90
CA GLY A 853 7.44 -22.96 2.77
C GLY A 853 6.81 -24.10 3.58
N LEU A 854 7.61 -25.11 3.92
CA LEU A 854 7.19 -26.20 4.80
C LEU A 854 7.40 -25.81 6.27
N ASP A 855 6.60 -26.39 7.16
CA ASP A 855 6.85 -26.31 8.61
C ASP A 855 7.25 -27.69 9.16
N LEU A 856 8.08 -27.69 10.19
CA LEU A 856 8.62 -28.90 10.81
C LEU A 856 8.30 -28.92 12.30
N SER A 857 7.96 -30.09 12.81
CA SER A 857 7.82 -30.35 14.25
C SER A 857 8.30 -31.75 14.59
N LYS A 858 8.59 -32.00 15.86
CA LYS A 858 8.97 -33.34 16.33
C LYS A 858 7.89 -33.90 17.26
N LYS A 859 7.56 -35.18 17.11
CA LYS A 859 6.78 -35.94 18.11
C LYS A 859 7.58 -37.15 18.58
N LEU A 860 7.91 -37.19 19.89
CA LEU A 860 8.71 -38.28 20.48
C LEU A 860 10.01 -38.59 19.70
N GLY A 861 10.67 -37.56 19.16
CA GLY A 861 11.88 -37.70 18.35
C GLY A 861 11.65 -37.91 16.85
N GLN A 862 10.46 -38.38 16.44
CA GLN A 862 10.08 -38.49 15.03
C GLN A 862 9.86 -37.11 14.41
N MET A 863 10.51 -36.83 13.28
CA MET A 863 10.27 -35.60 12.52
C MET A 863 8.97 -35.69 11.74
N TRP A 864 8.19 -34.62 11.78
CA TRP A 864 6.98 -34.41 11.00
C TRP A 864 7.14 -33.20 10.09
N ILE A 865 6.64 -33.34 8.86
CA ILE A 865 6.67 -32.34 7.80
C ILE A 865 5.23 -31.91 7.50
N PHE A 866 5.01 -30.61 7.41
CA PHE A 866 3.72 -30.00 7.12
C PHE A 866 3.81 -29.14 5.87
N GLY A 867 2.85 -29.32 4.96
CA GLY A 867 2.74 -28.59 3.71
C GLY A 867 1.31 -28.14 3.44
N ALA A 868 1.17 -27.07 2.67
CA ALA A 868 -0.10 -26.64 2.11
C ALA A 868 0.12 -26.28 0.64
N THR A 869 -0.77 -26.73 -0.24
CA THR A 869 -0.75 -26.36 -1.65
C THR A 869 -1.65 -25.16 -1.89
N GLY A 870 -1.32 -24.41 -2.93
CA GLY A 870 -2.00 -23.19 -3.31
C GLY A 870 -1.00 -22.20 -3.83
N ASP A 871 -1.39 -21.50 -4.89
CA ASP A 871 -0.60 -20.42 -5.46
C ASP A 871 -1.36 -19.10 -5.31
N PRO A 872 -1.20 -18.40 -4.18
CA PRO A 872 -1.89 -17.13 -3.96
C PRO A 872 -1.39 -15.99 -4.84
N PHE A 873 -0.40 -16.27 -5.68
CA PHE A 873 0.37 -15.27 -6.39
C PHE A 873 0.38 -15.45 -7.90
N ASP A 874 -0.31 -16.47 -8.41
CA ASP A 874 -0.42 -16.84 -9.83
C ASP A 874 0.96 -16.96 -10.52
N ILE A 875 1.95 -17.42 -9.78
CA ILE A 875 3.32 -17.65 -10.28
C ILE A 875 3.36 -18.89 -11.19
N VAL A 876 2.53 -19.87 -10.86
CA VAL A 876 2.34 -21.16 -11.51
C VAL A 876 0.89 -21.18 -12.02
N PRO A 877 0.66 -21.08 -13.34
CA PRO A 877 -0.70 -21.06 -13.88
C PRO A 877 -1.43 -22.34 -13.49
N ARG A 878 -2.66 -22.21 -12.96
CA ARG A 878 -3.59 -23.34 -12.85
C ARG A 878 -3.95 -23.79 -14.26
N ASN A 879 -3.17 -24.71 -14.82
CA ASN A 879 -3.51 -25.29 -16.11
C ASN A 879 -4.66 -26.29 -15.92
N SER A 880 -5.41 -26.54 -17.00
CA SER A 880 -6.50 -27.52 -17.06
C SER A 880 -6.07 -28.98 -16.79
N ARG A 881 -4.80 -29.22 -16.42
CA ARG A 881 -4.22 -30.54 -16.11
C ARG A 881 -4.15 -30.84 -14.61
N THR A 882 -4.23 -29.85 -13.73
CA THR A 882 -4.42 -30.05 -12.28
C THR A 882 -5.91 -29.99 -11.96
N ILE A 883 -6.60 -31.13 -12.13
CA ILE A 883 -8.04 -31.31 -11.79
C ILE A 883 -8.20 -31.65 -10.29
N SER A 884 -7.10 -31.75 -9.55
CA SER A 884 -7.09 -32.06 -8.12
C SER A 884 -7.25 -30.78 -7.29
N ALA A 885 -8.03 -30.89 -6.22
CA ALA A 885 -8.16 -29.82 -5.24
C ALA A 885 -6.83 -29.57 -4.52
N ASP A 886 -6.60 -28.32 -4.12
CA ASP A 886 -5.53 -27.99 -3.19
C ASP A 886 -5.68 -28.74 -1.86
N CYS A 887 -4.61 -28.83 -1.07
CA CYS A 887 -4.62 -29.65 0.13
C CYS A 887 -3.73 -29.11 1.24
N ILE A 888 -4.00 -29.57 2.45
CA ILE A 888 -3.13 -29.45 3.62
C ILE A 888 -2.66 -30.85 3.99
N VAL A 889 -1.37 -31.04 4.22
CA VAL A 889 -0.76 -32.35 4.47
C VAL A 889 0.17 -32.32 5.67
N GLY A 890 0.17 -33.40 6.45
CA GLY A 890 1.09 -33.62 7.56
C GLY A 890 1.52 -35.08 7.64
N PHE A 891 2.83 -35.36 7.64
CA PHE A 891 3.34 -36.73 7.63
C PHE A 891 4.69 -36.87 8.33
N LYS A 892 5.01 -38.09 8.75
CA LYS A 892 6.30 -38.44 9.36
C LYS A 892 7.41 -38.47 8.30
N GLU A 893 8.63 -38.06 8.64
CA GLU A 893 9.79 -38.31 7.75
C GLU A 893 9.97 -39.83 7.55
N PRO A 894 9.85 -40.36 6.31
CA PRO A 894 10.10 -41.76 6.02
C PRO A 894 11.59 -42.12 6.15
N GLU A 895 11.87 -43.35 6.59
CA GLU A 895 13.23 -43.84 6.82
C GLU A 895 13.96 -44.20 5.53
N SER A 896 13.30 -44.89 4.59
CA SER A 896 13.92 -45.43 3.37
C SER A 896 13.07 -45.35 2.09
N GLU A 897 11.74 -45.34 2.19
CA GLU A 897 10.84 -45.33 1.05
C GLU A 897 10.31 -43.93 0.72
N THR A 898 10.08 -43.66 -0.58
CA THR A 898 9.44 -42.43 -1.02
C THR A 898 7.94 -42.51 -0.78
N LEU A 899 7.43 -41.65 0.10
CA LEU A 899 6.02 -41.60 0.45
C LEU A 899 5.15 -41.26 -0.77
N GLN A 900 4.03 -41.95 -0.91
CA GLN A 900 3.03 -41.78 -1.96
C GLN A 900 1.70 -41.32 -1.37
N LEU A 901 0.80 -40.81 -2.22
CA LEU A 901 -0.53 -40.35 -1.78
C LEU A 901 -1.34 -41.44 -1.02
N LYS A 902 -1.18 -42.71 -1.38
CA LYS A 902 -1.85 -43.86 -0.75
C LYS A 902 -1.41 -44.11 0.71
N ASP A 903 -0.24 -43.60 1.10
CA ASP A 903 0.32 -43.79 2.43
C ASP A 903 -0.20 -42.72 3.41
N LEU A 904 -1.05 -41.80 2.93
CA LEU A 904 -1.67 -40.72 3.69
C LEU A 904 -3.15 -40.98 3.89
N LYS A 905 -3.62 -40.80 5.14
CA LYS A 905 -5.05 -40.88 5.44
C LYS A 905 -5.77 -39.66 4.89
N ALA A 906 -6.69 -39.87 3.94
CA ALA A 906 -7.60 -38.81 3.49
C ALA A 906 -8.60 -38.44 4.58
N LEU A 907 -8.66 -37.16 4.96
CA LEU A 907 -9.58 -36.59 5.95
C LEU A 907 -10.80 -36.00 5.23
N SER A 908 -11.85 -36.81 5.03
CA SER A 908 -12.99 -36.46 4.18
C SER A 908 -14.26 -36.08 4.97
N GLY A 909 -14.52 -36.76 6.09
CA GLY A 909 -15.58 -36.43 7.03
C GLY A 909 -15.19 -35.29 7.97
N LYS A 910 -16.17 -34.59 8.55
CA LYS A 910 -15.96 -33.43 9.44
C LYS A 910 -15.16 -33.76 10.70
N GLU A 911 -15.25 -35.00 11.17
CA GLU A 911 -14.59 -35.49 12.39
C GLU A 911 -13.45 -36.48 12.11
N ASP A 912 -13.14 -36.76 10.84
CA ASP A 912 -12.04 -37.65 10.46
C ASP A 912 -10.71 -37.16 11.09
N GLN A 913 -9.93 -38.11 11.57
CA GLN A 913 -8.59 -37.89 12.09
C GLN A 913 -7.75 -39.15 11.84
N LEU A 914 -6.42 -39.00 11.84
CA LEU A 914 -5.49 -40.12 11.84
C LEU A 914 -5.41 -40.71 13.26
N ASN A 915 -5.78 -41.98 13.39
CA ASN A 915 -5.71 -42.71 14.64
C ASN A 915 -4.39 -43.52 14.73
N PRO A 916 -3.89 -43.82 15.94
CA PRO A 916 -2.65 -44.59 16.10
C PRO A 916 -2.68 -46.00 15.46
N GLU A 917 -3.87 -46.56 15.29
CA GLU A 917 -4.11 -47.88 14.69
C GLU A 917 -4.14 -47.84 13.15
N ASP A 918 -4.21 -46.64 12.55
CA ASP A 918 -4.25 -46.50 11.09
C ASP A 918 -2.87 -46.83 10.48
N ASP A 919 -2.85 -47.69 9.47
CA ASP A 919 -1.65 -48.03 8.69
C ASP A 919 -1.31 -46.93 7.67
N HIS A 920 -1.10 -45.71 8.16
CA HIS A 920 -0.74 -44.54 7.36
C HIS A 920 0.38 -43.74 8.03
N GLU A 921 1.22 -43.12 7.22
CA GLU A 921 2.38 -42.34 7.70
C GLU A 921 2.06 -40.87 7.92
N GLY A 922 0.83 -40.46 7.63
CA GLY A 922 0.35 -39.10 7.79
C GLY A 922 -1.10 -38.95 7.40
N TRP A 923 -1.52 -37.70 7.26
CA TRP A 923 -2.86 -37.30 6.90
C TRP A 923 -2.85 -36.24 5.80
N LEU A 924 -3.92 -36.20 5.02
CA LEU A 924 -4.14 -35.23 3.95
C LEU A 924 -5.59 -34.75 3.98
N LEU A 925 -5.77 -33.43 3.95
CA LEU A 925 -7.05 -32.75 3.87
C LEU A 925 -7.16 -32.07 2.51
N SER A 926 -8.04 -32.56 1.63
CA SER A 926 -8.39 -31.86 0.39
C SER A 926 -9.27 -30.66 0.70
N LEU A 927 -8.97 -29.53 0.06
CA LEU A 927 -9.75 -28.31 0.11
C LEU A 927 -10.94 -28.39 -0.87
N GLU A 928 -11.88 -27.46 -0.76
CA GLU A 928 -13.01 -27.40 -1.69
C GLU A 928 -12.57 -26.95 -3.09
N GLU A 929 -13.41 -27.21 -4.11
CA GLU A 929 -13.12 -26.78 -5.47
C GLU A 929 -12.97 -25.25 -5.54
N GLY A 930 -11.86 -24.77 -6.12
CA GLY A 930 -11.53 -23.35 -6.19
C GLY A 930 -10.86 -22.78 -4.94
N GLU A 931 -10.86 -23.50 -3.81
CA GLU A 931 -10.17 -23.12 -2.58
C GLU A 931 -8.66 -23.38 -2.66
N PHE A 932 -7.83 -22.46 -2.16
CA PHE A 932 -6.37 -22.59 -2.18
C PHE A 932 -5.72 -21.96 -0.94
N SER A 933 -4.55 -22.47 -0.52
CA SER A 933 -3.82 -21.87 0.59
C SER A 933 -3.23 -20.51 0.24
N THR A 934 -3.45 -19.54 1.14
CA THR A 934 -2.90 -18.18 1.06
C THR A 934 -1.66 -17.97 1.94
N THR A 935 -1.42 -18.86 2.90
CA THR A 935 -0.29 -18.77 3.83
C THR A 935 0.47 -20.07 3.89
N PRO A 936 1.77 -20.06 4.25
CA PRO A 936 2.44 -21.28 4.65
C PRO A 936 1.78 -21.88 5.89
N PRO A 937 1.88 -23.21 6.10
CA PRO A 937 1.50 -23.81 7.36
C PRO A 937 2.35 -23.26 8.50
N VAL A 938 1.72 -23.01 9.65
CA VAL A 938 2.41 -22.63 10.88
C VAL A 938 2.11 -23.69 11.93
N VAL A 939 3.14 -24.30 12.52
CA VAL A 939 2.99 -25.28 13.60
C VAL A 939 3.27 -24.60 14.94
N ALA A 940 2.32 -24.62 15.87
CA ALA A 940 2.53 -24.09 17.22
C ALA A 940 1.63 -24.81 18.23
N GLY A 941 2.19 -25.15 19.41
CA GLY A 941 1.41 -25.76 20.49
C GLY A 941 0.73 -27.08 20.12
N GLY A 942 1.32 -27.88 19.23
CA GLY A 942 0.75 -29.15 18.74
C GLY A 942 -0.35 -28.99 17.70
N LYS A 943 -0.60 -27.76 17.22
CA LYS A 943 -1.60 -27.42 16.21
C LYS A 943 -0.91 -26.95 14.92
N VAL A 944 -1.56 -27.17 13.77
CA VAL A 944 -1.21 -26.62 12.46
C VAL A 944 -2.24 -25.57 12.09
N PHE A 945 -1.77 -24.39 11.71
CA PHE A 945 -2.56 -23.24 11.29
C PHE A 945 -2.32 -22.99 9.80
N VAL A 946 -3.39 -22.86 9.03
CA VAL A 946 -3.32 -22.53 7.59
C VAL A 946 -4.49 -21.61 7.27
N ALA A 947 -4.26 -20.55 6.50
CA ALA A 947 -5.36 -19.76 5.94
C ALA A 947 -5.50 -20.01 4.44
N THR A 948 -6.73 -20.21 3.98
CA THR A 948 -7.08 -20.44 2.59
C THR A 948 -8.06 -19.38 2.11
N TYR A 949 -8.32 -19.35 0.80
CA TYR A 949 -9.24 -18.41 0.18
C TYR A 949 -10.05 -19.05 -0.93
N ILE A 950 -11.30 -18.60 -1.05
CA ILE A 950 -12.24 -18.95 -2.13
C ILE A 950 -12.70 -17.65 -2.77
N ASP A 951 -12.40 -17.48 -4.05
CA ASP A 951 -12.88 -16.36 -4.87
C ASP A 951 -14.40 -16.48 -5.13
N SER A 952 -15.10 -15.36 -5.15
CA SER A 952 -16.55 -15.30 -5.42
C SER A 952 -16.91 -15.29 -6.91
N GLY A 953 -15.93 -15.24 -7.82
CA GLY A 953 -16.18 -15.17 -9.26
C GLY A 953 -16.53 -13.75 -9.74
N GLY A 954 -15.97 -12.72 -9.09
CA GLY A 954 -15.98 -11.35 -9.61
C GLY A 954 -17.10 -10.43 -9.10
N ASN A 955 -17.83 -10.79 -8.03
CA ASN A 955 -18.73 -9.87 -7.34
C ASN A 955 -17.91 -8.88 -6.48
N PRO A 956 -17.91 -7.56 -6.78
CA PRO A 956 -17.11 -6.60 -6.01
C PRO A 956 -17.49 -6.47 -4.53
N CYS A 957 -18.75 -6.80 -4.18
CA CYS A 957 -19.22 -6.73 -2.80
C CYS A 957 -18.95 -7.98 -1.99
N GLU A 958 -18.55 -9.05 -2.67
CA GLU A 958 -18.21 -10.32 -2.05
C GLU A 958 -16.87 -10.69 -2.66
N PRO A 959 -15.74 -10.06 -2.32
CA PRO A 959 -14.46 -10.33 -3.00
C PRO A 959 -14.05 -11.81 -2.90
N GLY A 960 -14.53 -12.51 -1.87
CA GLY A 960 -14.29 -13.92 -1.60
C GLY A 960 -14.33 -14.18 -0.09
N ASN A 961 -14.06 -15.42 0.31
CA ASN A 961 -14.08 -15.85 1.71
C ASN A 961 -12.72 -16.43 2.09
N ALA A 962 -12.14 -15.95 3.20
CA ALA A 962 -11.02 -16.62 3.83
C ALA A 962 -11.51 -17.74 4.73
N ARG A 963 -10.75 -18.83 4.85
CA ARG A 963 -10.95 -19.83 5.90
C ARG A 963 -9.69 -20.00 6.71
N LEU A 964 -9.83 -19.97 8.03
CA LEU A 964 -8.72 -20.19 8.96
C LEU A 964 -8.84 -21.60 9.54
N TYR A 965 -7.95 -22.49 9.10
CA TYR A 965 -7.86 -23.87 9.58
C TYR A 965 -7.02 -23.94 10.86
N VAL A 966 -7.52 -24.68 11.84
CA VAL A 966 -6.78 -25.07 13.04
C VAL A 966 -6.95 -26.57 13.23
N LEU A 967 -5.87 -27.30 12.97
CA LEU A 967 -5.85 -28.76 12.96
C LEU A 967 -4.88 -29.29 14.01
N GLY A 968 -5.12 -30.48 14.55
CA GLY A 968 -4.09 -31.18 15.31
C GLY A 968 -2.94 -31.55 14.39
N ALA A 969 -1.71 -31.21 14.78
CA ALA A 969 -0.57 -31.39 13.91
C ALA A 969 -0.37 -32.88 13.55
N PHE A 970 -0.58 -33.78 14.50
CA PHE A 970 -0.20 -35.19 14.31
C PHE A 970 -1.36 -36.11 13.95
N ASP A 971 -2.59 -35.59 13.91
CA ASP A 971 -3.81 -36.35 13.70
C ASP A 971 -4.82 -35.66 12.76
N GLY A 972 -4.63 -34.37 12.43
CA GLY A 972 -5.55 -33.59 11.60
C GLY A 972 -6.89 -33.27 12.27
N LYS A 973 -7.01 -33.43 13.61
CA LYS A 973 -8.27 -33.27 14.33
C LYS A 973 -8.78 -31.80 14.30
N PRO A 974 -10.11 -31.58 14.22
CA PRO A 974 -10.71 -30.24 14.28
C PRO A 974 -10.65 -29.60 15.69
N PHE A 975 -10.49 -28.28 15.76
CA PHE A 975 -10.44 -27.52 17.02
C PHE A 975 -11.60 -26.53 17.26
N PHE A 976 -12.36 -26.15 16.23
CA PHE A 976 -13.50 -25.25 16.41
C PHE A 976 -14.77 -26.04 16.77
N ASP A 977 -15.68 -25.43 17.53
CA ASP A 977 -16.98 -26.01 17.90
C ASP A 977 -18.04 -24.91 17.97
N ASP A 978 -19.06 -25.00 17.13
CA ASP A 978 -20.16 -24.03 17.09
C ASP A 978 -21.41 -24.49 17.86
N GLY A 979 -21.34 -25.64 18.56
CA GLY A 979 -22.41 -26.23 19.36
C GLY A 979 -23.62 -26.75 18.58
N ALA A 980 -23.97 -26.14 17.44
CA ALA A 980 -25.16 -26.45 16.64
C ALA A 980 -24.87 -27.43 15.49
N SER A 981 -23.67 -27.39 14.91
CA SER A 981 -23.25 -28.22 13.77
C SER A 981 -22.02 -29.09 14.04
N GLY A 982 -21.53 -29.10 15.29
CA GLY A 982 -20.46 -29.95 15.79
C GLY A 982 -19.06 -29.35 15.57
N LYS A 983 -18.04 -30.21 15.67
CA LYS A 983 -16.65 -29.80 15.50
C LYS A 983 -16.36 -29.40 14.05
N LYS A 984 -15.55 -28.34 13.87
CA LYS A 984 -15.11 -27.81 12.57
C LYS A 984 -13.60 -27.66 12.52
N ARG A 985 -13.03 -27.89 11.34
CA ARG A 985 -11.60 -27.69 11.05
C ARG A 985 -11.23 -26.23 10.83
N TYR A 986 -12.19 -25.41 10.42
CA TYR A 986 -11.98 -24.01 10.09
C TYR A 986 -13.14 -23.11 10.53
N ILE A 987 -12.86 -21.81 10.61
CA ILE A 987 -13.86 -20.74 10.57
C ILE A 987 -13.77 -20.02 9.23
N GLU A 988 -14.91 -19.54 8.73
CA GLU A 988 -15.00 -18.80 7.47
C GLU A 988 -15.20 -17.30 7.75
N LEU A 989 -14.32 -16.47 7.18
CA LEU A 989 -14.33 -15.02 7.31
C LEU A 989 -14.75 -14.42 5.96
N LYS A 990 -15.98 -13.91 5.90
CA LYS A 990 -16.58 -13.46 4.64
C LYS A 990 -16.11 -12.08 4.24
N GLY A 991 -15.66 -11.90 3.00
CA GLY A 991 -15.27 -10.60 2.44
C GLY A 991 -13.87 -10.12 2.85
N VAL A 992 -13.05 -11.00 3.42
CA VAL A 992 -11.65 -10.74 3.76
C VAL A 992 -10.77 -11.85 3.22
N ARG A 993 -9.51 -11.52 2.94
CA ARG A 993 -8.45 -12.49 2.62
C ARG A 993 -7.37 -12.41 3.69
N ILE A 994 -6.96 -13.54 4.25
CA ILE A 994 -5.78 -13.59 5.12
C ILE A 994 -4.54 -13.69 4.23
N THR A 995 -3.56 -12.82 4.44
CA THR A 995 -2.32 -12.76 3.63
C THR A 995 -1.11 -13.33 4.36
N SER A 996 -1.19 -13.46 5.69
CA SER A 996 -0.11 -13.95 6.53
C SER A 996 -0.64 -14.41 7.89
N LEU A 997 0.11 -15.31 8.55
CA LEU A 997 -0.16 -15.78 9.91
C LEU A 997 1.11 -15.74 10.75
N GLU A 998 1.00 -15.22 11.97
CA GLU A 998 1.97 -15.39 13.03
C GLU A 998 1.26 -15.89 14.29
N VAL A 999 1.78 -16.94 14.94
CA VAL A 999 1.20 -17.49 16.17
C VAL A 999 2.16 -17.24 17.33
N LYS A 1000 1.70 -16.45 18.30
CA LYS A 1000 2.49 -16.01 19.45
C LYS A 1000 1.59 -15.88 20.67
N ASP A 1001 2.07 -16.31 21.83
CA ASP A 1001 1.40 -16.17 23.13
C ASP A 1001 -0.07 -16.65 23.12
N ASN A 1002 -0.33 -17.78 22.46
CA ASN A 1002 -1.65 -18.38 22.28
C ASN A 1002 -2.66 -17.52 21.50
N ARG A 1003 -2.16 -16.61 20.68
CA ARG A 1003 -2.94 -15.77 19.74
C ARG A 1003 -2.44 -15.97 18.32
N ILE A 1004 -3.37 -15.82 17.38
CA ILE A 1004 -3.14 -15.81 15.95
C ILE A 1004 -3.19 -14.36 15.49
N PHE A 1005 -2.10 -13.86 14.92
CA PHE A 1005 -2.01 -12.55 14.29
C PHE A 1005 -2.05 -12.75 12.78
N ALA A 1006 -3.13 -12.30 12.16
CA ALA A 1006 -3.36 -12.43 10.74
C ALA A 1006 -3.23 -11.06 10.06
N GLY A 1007 -2.32 -10.93 9.10
CA GLY A 1007 -2.40 -9.83 8.14
C GLY A 1007 -3.58 -10.08 7.21
N ILE A 1008 -4.40 -9.07 6.95
CA ILE A 1008 -5.60 -9.21 6.13
C ILE A 1008 -5.70 -8.14 5.03
N THR A 1009 -6.36 -8.54 3.96
CA THR A 1009 -6.92 -7.68 2.92
C THR A 1009 -8.42 -7.58 3.17
N ASN A 1010 -8.92 -6.35 3.40
CA ASN A 1010 -10.30 -6.10 3.82
C ASN A 1010 -10.96 -5.01 2.94
N PRO A 1011 -11.14 -5.27 1.63
CA PRO A 1011 -11.70 -4.28 0.71
C PRO A 1011 -13.15 -3.92 1.07
N SER A 1012 -13.89 -4.83 1.70
CA SER A 1012 -15.29 -4.60 2.13
C SER A 1012 -15.41 -3.79 3.42
N GLY A 1013 -14.30 -3.47 4.08
CA GLY A 1013 -14.30 -2.65 5.27
C GLY A 1013 -15.07 -3.28 6.45
N LYS A 1014 -15.01 -4.59 6.63
CA LYS A 1014 -15.73 -5.28 7.72
C LYS A 1014 -14.98 -5.21 9.05
N ASN A 1015 -15.71 -5.10 10.15
CA ASN A 1015 -15.16 -5.22 11.52
C ASN A 1015 -15.23 -6.68 11.99
N PRO A 1016 -14.54 -7.07 13.10
CA PRO A 1016 -14.62 -8.43 13.64
C PRO A 1016 -16.05 -8.93 13.87
N GLU A 1017 -16.97 -8.08 14.36
CA GLU A 1017 -18.39 -8.43 14.52
C GLU A 1017 -19.09 -8.83 13.21
N ASP A 1018 -18.65 -8.30 12.06
CA ASP A 1018 -19.22 -8.60 10.74
C ASP A 1018 -18.63 -9.89 10.13
N LEU A 1019 -17.52 -10.41 10.67
CA LEU A 1019 -16.79 -11.56 10.16
C LEU A 1019 -17.32 -12.90 10.68
N SER A 1020 -18.42 -12.89 11.44
CA SER A 1020 -19.02 -14.11 12.01
C SER A 1020 -18.04 -14.94 12.87
N ILE A 1021 -17.04 -14.28 13.47
CA ILE A 1021 -16.06 -14.95 14.34
C ILE A 1021 -16.75 -15.29 15.67
N PRO A 1022 -16.61 -16.53 16.18
CA PRO A 1022 -17.13 -16.90 17.50
C PRO A 1022 -16.63 -15.93 18.60
N PRO A 1023 -17.54 -15.35 19.42
CA PRO A 1023 -17.16 -14.35 20.42
C PRO A 1023 -16.14 -14.83 21.47
N ASP A 1024 -16.07 -16.13 21.72
CA ASP A 1024 -15.13 -16.76 22.64
C ASP A 1024 -13.67 -16.72 22.15
N LEU A 1025 -13.46 -16.50 20.85
CA LEU A 1025 -12.13 -16.31 20.26
C LEU A 1025 -11.61 -14.86 20.37
N LYS A 1026 -12.39 -13.95 20.98
CA LYS A 1026 -11.99 -12.57 21.31
C LYS A 1026 -11.29 -11.83 20.19
N ALA A 1027 -11.87 -11.89 18.99
CA ALA A 1027 -11.28 -11.26 17.81
C ALA A 1027 -11.13 -9.74 18.01
N LYS A 1028 -9.95 -9.22 17.64
CA LYS A 1028 -9.62 -7.79 17.67
C LYS A 1028 -9.04 -7.40 16.32
N GLN A 1029 -9.37 -6.21 15.83
CA GLN A 1029 -8.80 -5.64 14.61
C GLN A 1029 -8.12 -4.32 14.94
N ASP A 1030 -7.04 -4.00 14.24
CA ASP A 1030 -6.40 -2.70 14.36
C ASP A 1030 -7.23 -1.60 13.67
N GLU A 1031 -7.01 -0.34 14.03
CA GLU A 1031 -7.76 0.81 13.50
C GLU A 1031 -7.72 0.92 11.96
N ASP A 1032 -6.62 0.48 11.34
CA ASP A 1032 -6.45 0.50 9.88
C ASP A 1032 -7.18 -0.65 9.16
N GLY A 1033 -7.63 -1.66 9.90
CA GLY A 1033 -8.30 -2.84 9.36
C GLY A 1033 -7.35 -3.86 8.69
N SER A 1034 -6.05 -3.74 8.93
CA SER A 1034 -4.97 -4.48 8.25
C SER A 1034 -4.49 -5.71 9.03
N ILE A 1035 -4.75 -5.78 10.34
CA ILE A 1035 -4.38 -6.87 11.23
C ILE A 1035 -5.62 -7.37 11.98
N LEU A 1036 -5.83 -8.68 11.96
CA LEU A 1036 -6.84 -9.36 12.75
C LEU A 1036 -6.15 -10.29 13.75
N THR A 1037 -6.42 -10.11 15.04
CA THR A 1037 -5.97 -11.01 16.09
C THR A 1037 -7.12 -11.85 16.61
N ILE A 1038 -6.87 -13.14 16.80
CA ILE A 1038 -7.85 -14.12 17.30
C ILE A 1038 -7.15 -15.01 18.34
N ASP A 1039 -7.80 -15.31 19.46
CA ASP A 1039 -7.29 -16.29 20.43
C ASP A 1039 -7.26 -17.69 19.78
N VAL A 1040 -6.23 -18.49 20.07
CA VAL A 1040 -6.16 -19.88 19.59
C VAL A 1040 -7.30 -20.69 20.21
N PRO A 1041 -8.10 -21.44 19.41
CA PRO A 1041 -9.19 -22.24 19.95
C PRO A 1041 -8.66 -23.36 20.85
N GLU A 1042 -9.35 -23.59 21.97
CA GLU A 1042 -9.11 -24.71 22.88
C GLU A 1042 -10.32 -25.65 22.92
N PRO A 1043 -10.12 -26.98 22.97
CA PRO A 1043 -11.21 -27.93 23.01
C PRO A 1043 -11.99 -27.81 24.32
N LYS A 1044 -13.32 -27.74 24.24
CA LYS A 1044 -14.20 -27.82 25.41
C LYS A 1044 -14.13 -29.25 25.98
N ASN A 1045 -13.67 -29.38 27.23
CA ASN A 1045 -13.62 -30.63 28.00
C ASN A 1045 -12.71 -31.74 27.44
N ASP A 1046 -11.48 -31.42 27.02
CA ASP A 1046 -10.48 -32.44 26.68
C ASP A 1046 -9.19 -32.26 27.50
N ASP A 1047 -9.11 -32.98 28.62
CA ASP A 1047 -7.92 -33.01 29.48
C ASP A 1047 -6.71 -33.71 28.80
N SER A 1048 -6.90 -34.37 27.64
CA SER A 1048 -5.82 -35.03 26.90
C SER A 1048 -4.88 -34.06 26.16
N VAL A 1049 -5.28 -32.81 25.95
CA VAL A 1049 -4.42 -31.79 25.29
C VAL A 1049 -3.44 -31.14 26.27
N LYS A 1050 -3.63 -31.33 27.59
CA LYS A 1050 -2.68 -30.84 28.61
C LYS A 1050 -1.33 -31.57 28.56
N SER A 1051 -1.25 -32.77 27.98
CA SER A 1051 -0.02 -33.59 27.93
C SER A 1051 0.84 -33.41 26.67
N ASP A 1052 0.31 -32.86 25.57
CA ASP A 1052 1.08 -32.67 24.31
C ASP A 1052 1.98 -31.41 24.32
N LYS A 1053 1.90 -30.58 25.37
CA LYS A 1053 2.79 -29.42 25.57
C LYS A 1053 4.26 -29.78 25.67
N GLU A 1054 4.60 -31.01 26.06
CA GLU A 1054 6.00 -31.42 26.24
C GLU A 1054 6.73 -31.67 24.91
N ILE A 1055 6.03 -31.79 23.78
CA ILE A 1055 6.58 -32.48 22.60
C ILE A 1055 6.63 -31.61 21.33
N ALA A 1056 5.68 -30.69 21.09
CA ALA A 1056 5.66 -29.91 19.84
C ALA A 1056 6.63 -28.72 19.85
N ARG A 1057 7.94 -28.99 19.71
CA ARG A 1057 8.96 -27.96 19.45
C ARG A 1057 9.11 -27.77 17.95
N SER A 1058 9.15 -26.50 17.50
CA SER A 1058 9.52 -26.17 16.12
C SER A 1058 10.80 -26.91 15.74
N GLY A 1059 10.69 -27.73 14.70
CA GLY A 1059 11.72 -28.64 14.22
C GLY A 1059 12.81 -27.96 13.39
N TYR A 1060 12.67 -26.65 13.11
CA TYR A 1060 13.59 -25.84 12.31
C TYR A 1060 13.87 -24.49 12.97
N TRP A 1061 14.85 -23.77 12.44
CA TRP A 1061 15.21 -22.43 12.93
C TRP A 1061 14.15 -21.40 12.50
N ARG A 1062 13.33 -20.98 13.46
CA ARG A 1062 12.54 -19.74 13.34
C ARG A 1062 13.40 -18.60 13.86
N ILE A 1063 13.65 -17.60 13.02
CA ILE A 1063 14.48 -16.44 13.36
C ILE A 1063 13.85 -15.73 14.56
N LEU A 1064 14.62 -15.52 15.63
CA LEU A 1064 14.22 -14.77 16.81
C LEU A 1064 15.37 -13.81 17.15
N TRP A 1065 15.08 -12.51 17.10
CA TRP A 1065 15.91 -11.42 17.60
C TRP A 1065 15.21 -10.76 18.78
#